data_AF-A0A928J3Y3-F1
#
_entry.id   AF-A0A928J3Y3-F1
#
_cell.length_a   1.000
_cell.length_b   1.000
_cell.length_c   1.000
_cell.angle_alpha   90.00
_cell.angle_beta   90.00
_cell.angle_gamma   90.00
#
_symmetry.space_group_name_H-M   'P 1'
#
loop_
_entity.id
_entity.type
_entity.pdbx_description
1 polymer ?
#
loop_
_entity_poly.entity_id
_entity_poly.type
_entity_poly.pdbx_seq_one_letter_code
_entity_poly.pdbx_strand_id
1 'polypeptide(L)'
;MKRLFSALLCLLMLTPLIALLPFEAAAQSTVKFTVADKNGNATTTFVYGEPIMITPLVGEGADWIGIAPKGRVSYGSVRHKRIAAGSKDSRPGGNGLGLNVPFDLRTGAAVETRFAQYADIYPGDWTIFWCKGGGVAKDYDTTSTIDITVTKGPMTVNKTEFDYGEPILITAKAKENPTYKSWYGIVPDVSGAPKYSHGTIINRTADGTEDDLRDYSDALSGTVNNNTTKWAEYFGISKKQLLCLPAGTYWLVYCEDSQTVNGGASVTHKIQIKIKAAFTTNKSVYSYGEAINVNIGAGLEVGDHIFIAPKDPDLEVTYNSIRWQTLTAANLSAGSFNIAESKTTSNYPDLWNLPPGEYSLFVTYAPDGTAPKKNHGTRVDITISGDIPDAPIGITYTLKDKTTGSAGGRVTVSIDPNEVNDVYNLPTHVILYWGDENGKLADYTYISLYKVTGATVEIDLADVMVIPEEATRLMACCYNGAGVSEGLISVNLPADRTKVPDKGDLITSFQIVSDVHSQETQTHKYNQRIAQMLADIKMVDPNSVGIFAAGDSVNDGWVEEYENLYALWEQSGLSAPFFMATGNHEWKIGDIDNSYTSDYEREKDRFITYANKFLIAGGYEENVITNGKPYYDLWVNGFHYIFLASEAPITHAYFSDAQLSWLREKLAEDRDQNRPSFILLHQQLYNVVDGAMPIQDWDGVIAGDANYAAWKSSGVWKTRGLYEGPFREILSDFPEAMLFSGHSHWDMTDRHNIYDPDNPTDINDNPRDGQGNLLYTELLPNYVFNTASVAYLVSGVNDEAGLSYSNWSSSKGYYIRVYENCIEIWGRDFSTAQWVPNAMYRIGLDLSSCDHANTADCACVCKDCGDTLTPSEDHDTNYACDTHCKNCGEAVEHAAHTGEKICSTTCKYNCGTVLSNTPAHNIATPCTDTVCPVCNEMVIPVAHTGKKACSTICIYGCEIPLIPTQNHIGLHDCSVVCKNCGEPKLPESAHSINVYCRDTACYLCGATVNPLPHVGAYACSTVCKYGCGGVVTPTSEHDYGAWESVKLPTATTSGEQKHTCAVCHKVEKETLPPISENTTDTPNANNGTQTGATDQKDGNIGLVIGIVLGAVAVLGGAGFAVYWFVIKKRKT
;
A
#
# COMPACT_ATOMS: atom_id res chain seq x y z
N MET A 1 44.26 -72.86 -10.97
CA MET A 1 44.52 -72.26 -9.64
C MET A 1 44.40 -70.74 -9.76
N LYS A 2 43.26 -70.09 -9.54
CA LYS A 2 41.88 -70.57 -9.34
C LYS A 2 40.99 -69.91 -10.42
N ARG A 3 39.98 -70.49 -11.09
CA ARG A 3 39.57 -71.88 -11.40
C ARG A 3 40.11 -73.00 -10.50
N LEU A 4 39.32 -73.34 -9.47
CA LEU A 4 39.13 -74.66 -8.84
C LEU A 4 38.06 -74.49 -7.74
N PHE A 5 36.98 -75.29 -7.76
CA PHE A 5 36.12 -75.74 -6.63
C PHE A 5 35.50 -74.68 -5.67
N SER A 6 34.24 -74.76 -5.21
CA SER A 6 33.18 -75.79 -5.30
C SER A 6 31.81 -75.09 -5.50
N ALA A 7 30.75 -75.66 -6.09
CA ALA A 7 30.47 -77.02 -6.55
C ALA A 7 30.35 -78.12 -5.46
N LEU A 8 29.61 -77.81 -4.38
CA LEU A 8 28.93 -78.66 -3.38
C LEU A 8 28.35 -77.66 -2.35
N LEU A 9 27.19 -77.80 -1.70
CA LEU A 9 26.33 -78.94 -1.38
C LEU A 9 24.86 -78.48 -1.64
N CYS A 10 24.04 -79.12 -2.48
CA CYS A 10 23.24 -80.33 -2.20
C CYS A 10 22.33 -80.22 -0.95
N LEU A 11 21.01 -80.12 -1.17
CA LEU A 11 19.92 -81.05 -0.76
C LEU A 11 18.66 -80.57 -1.54
N LEU A 12 17.84 -81.40 -2.24
CA LEU A 12 16.86 -82.38 -1.75
C LEU A 12 15.78 -81.73 -0.86
N MET A 13 14.46 -81.81 -1.10
CA MET A 13 13.63 -82.47 -2.14
C MET A 13 12.40 -81.55 -2.46
N LEU A 14 11.36 -81.85 -3.27
CA LEU A 14 10.85 -83.04 -3.98
C LEU A 14 10.32 -82.68 -5.39
N THR A 15 10.15 -83.70 -6.24
CA THR A 15 8.96 -83.84 -7.12
C THR A 15 8.17 -85.08 -6.67
N PRO A 16 6.85 -85.17 -6.92
CA PRO A 16 6.41 -86.27 -7.79
C PRO A 16 5.15 -86.03 -8.66
N LEU A 17 5.13 -86.69 -9.82
CA LEU A 17 3.99 -87.21 -10.63
C LEU A 17 2.89 -86.21 -11.12
N ILE A 18 2.62 -86.05 -12.44
CA ILE A 18 2.04 -87.00 -13.43
C ILE A 18 0.54 -87.26 -13.12
N ALA A 19 -0.45 -86.99 -13.99
CA ALA A 19 -0.67 -87.45 -15.39
C ALA A 19 -1.70 -86.53 -16.13
N LEU A 20 -2.05 -86.62 -17.43
CA LEU A 20 -1.72 -87.52 -18.57
C LEU A 20 -1.93 -86.78 -19.94
N LEU A 21 -1.65 -87.48 -21.05
CA LEU A 21 -1.69 -87.06 -22.48
C LEU A 21 -3.13 -87.21 -23.11
N PRO A 22 -3.46 -86.78 -24.38
CA PRO A 22 -2.57 -86.64 -25.55
C PRO A 22 -2.85 -85.48 -26.58
N PHE A 23 -2.16 -85.59 -27.72
CA PHE A 23 -2.21 -84.83 -28.98
C PHE A 23 -3.60 -84.59 -29.60
N GLU A 24 -3.78 -83.46 -30.30
CA GLU A 24 -3.73 -83.42 -31.78
C GLU A 24 -3.42 -82.01 -32.32
N ALA A 25 -3.22 -81.85 -33.64
CA ALA A 25 -2.58 -80.68 -34.23
C ALA A 25 -3.39 -80.00 -35.35
N ALA A 26 -3.36 -78.67 -35.39
CA ALA A 26 -3.77 -77.84 -36.53
C ALA A 26 -2.92 -76.56 -36.59
N ALA A 27 -2.60 -76.08 -37.79
CA ALA A 27 -1.82 -74.86 -37.98
C ALA A 27 -2.73 -73.70 -38.42
N GLN A 28 -2.77 -72.62 -37.63
CA GLN A 28 -3.36 -71.33 -38.05
C GLN A 28 -2.74 -70.16 -37.26
N SER A 29 -2.36 -69.11 -38.01
CA SER A 29 -2.06 -67.73 -37.57
C SER A 29 -1.45 -67.50 -36.18
N THR A 30 -0.13 -67.27 -36.11
CA THR A 30 0.53 -66.70 -34.92
C THR A 30 0.11 -65.24 -34.72
N VAL A 31 -0.85 -65.02 -33.83
CA VAL A 31 -1.28 -63.68 -33.40
C VAL A 31 -0.16 -63.03 -32.56
N LYS A 32 0.40 -61.91 -33.03
CA LYS A 32 1.56 -61.25 -32.40
C LYS A 32 1.25 -60.36 -31.18
N PHE A 33 -0.03 -60.08 -30.90
CA PHE A 33 -0.47 -59.19 -29.82
C PHE A 33 -1.82 -59.63 -29.27
N THR A 34 -2.05 -59.51 -27.96
CA THR A 34 -3.40 -59.65 -27.39
C THR A 34 -4.11 -58.29 -27.30
N VAL A 35 -5.44 -58.35 -27.22
CA VAL A 35 -6.37 -57.22 -27.07
C VAL A 35 -7.27 -57.51 -25.87
N ALA A 36 -7.37 -56.56 -24.94
CA ALA A 36 -8.07 -56.72 -23.67
C ALA A 36 -8.70 -55.41 -23.17
N ASP A 37 -9.64 -55.53 -22.23
CA ASP A 37 -10.21 -54.38 -21.49
C ASP A 37 -9.22 -53.79 -20.46
N LYS A 38 -9.63 -52.72 -19.78
CA LYS A 38 -8.86 -52.10 -18.68
C LYS A 38 -8.53 -53.02 -17.49
N ASN A 39 -9.19 -54.17 -17.39
CA ASN A 39 -9.01 -55.16 -16.32
C ASN A 39 -8.14 -56.35 -16.76
N GLY A 40 -7.74 -56.41 -18.03
CA GLY A 40 -6.97 -57.52 -18.62
C GLY A 40 -7.82 -58.67 -19.18
N ASN A 41 -9.15 -58.55 -19.23
CA ASN A 41 -10.02 -59.53 -19.86
C ASN A 41 -9.93 -59.43 -21.39
N ALA A 42 -9.64 -60.54 -22.08
CA ALA A 42 -9.64 -60.57 -23.54
C ALA A 42 -11.03 -60.24 -24.11
N THR A 43 -11.12 -59.22 -24.97
CA THR A 43 -12.36 -58.79 -25.61
C THR A 43 -12.10 -58.21 -27.00
N THR A 44 -13.07 -58.35 -27.90
CA THR A 44 -13.12 -57.64 -29.19
C THR A 44 -14.21 -56.56 -29.21
N THR A 45 -14.92 -56.35 -28.11
CA THR A 45 -15.94 -55.30 -27.97
C THR A 45 -15.51 -54.31 -26.90
N PHE A 46 -15.46 -53.04 -27.27
CA PHE A 46 -15.03 -51.93 -26.42
C PHE A 46 -16.11 -50.85 -26.36
N VAL A 47 -16.10 -50.04 -25.31
CA VAL A 47 -17.01 -48.91 -25.16
C VAL A 47 -16.25 -47.62 -25.46
N TYR A 48 -16.79 -46.73 -26.29
CA TYR A 48 -16.13 -45.47 -26.66
C TYR A 48 -15.74 -44.63 -25.43
N GLY A 49 -14.45 -44.43 -25.22
CA GLY A 49 -13.87 -43.77 -24.04
C GLY A 49 -13.05 -44.70 -23.14
N GLU A 50 -13.27 -46.01 -23.20
CA GLU A 50 -12.52 -47.00 -22.43
C GLU A 50 -11.12 -47.29 -23.03
N PRO A 51 -10.13 -47.68 -22.20
CA PRO A 51 -8.82 -48.12 -22.67
C PRO A 51 -8.90 -49.37 -23.55
N ILE A 52 -8.17 -49.35 -24.67
CA ILE A 52 -8.00 -50.50 -25.55
C ILE A 52 -6.62 -51.09 -25.25
N MET A 53 -6.57 -52.03 -24.30
CA MET A 53 -5.30 -52.55 -23.78
C MET A 53 -4.70 -53.58 -24.75
N ILE A 54 -3.53 -53.26 -25.28
CA ILE A 54 -2.79 -54.10 -26.21
C ILE A 54 -1.53 -54.61 -25.54
N THR A 55 -1.24 -55.91 -25.66
CA THR A 55 0.01 -56.49 -25.19
C THR A 55 0.80 -57.06 -26.38
N PRO A 56 1.94 -56.46 -26.79
CA PRO A 56 2.82 -57.03 -27.82
C PRO A 56 3.50 -58.30 -27.28
N LEU A 57 3.29 -59.46 -27.90
CA LEU A 57 3.83 -60.74 -27.43
C LEU A 57 5.22 -61.03 -28.00
N VAL A 58 5.42 -60.74 -29.29
CA VAL A 58 6.67 -60.99 -30.04
C VAL A 58 6.90 -59.88 -31.06
N GLY A 59 8.08 -59.27 -31.10
CA GLY A 59 8.36 -58.18 -32.05
C GLY A 59 9.81 -57.72 -32.09
N GLU A 60 10.22 -57.14 -33.22
CA GLU A 60 11.54 -56.54 -33.43
C GLU A 60 11.49 -55.02 -33.16
N GLY A 61 12.63 -54.39 -32.86
CA GLY A 61 12.70 -52.98 -32.43
C GLY A 61 12.36 -51.93 -33.49
N ALA A 62 11.86 -52.36 -34.65
CA ALA A 62 11.36 -51.53 -35.74
C ALA A 62 9.84 -51.74 -35.99
N ASP A 63 9.22 -52.71 -35.32
CA ASP A 63 7.81 -53.06 -35.52
C ASP A 63 6.87 -52.10 -34.79
N TRP A 64 5.61 -52.06 -35.23
CA TRP A 64 4.59 -51.21 -34.61
C TRP A 64 3.19 -51.83 -34.70
N ILE A 65 2.32 -51.45 -33.76
CA ILE A 65 0.90 -51.81 -33.75
C ILE A 65 0.09 -50.54 -33.99
N GLY A 66 -0.92 -50.61 -34.86
CA GLY A 66 -1.85 -49.52 -35.11
C GLY A 66 -3.29 -49.99 -35.28
N ILE A 67 -4.19 -49.02 -35.42
CA ILE A 67 -5.62 -49.27 -35.65
C ILE A 67 -6.16 -48.40 -36.79
N ALA A 68 -7.02 -48.95 -37.62
CA ALA A 68 -7.72 -48.27 -38.71
C ALA A 68 -9.20 -48.68 -38.73
N PRO A 69 -10.10 -47.91 -39.37
CA PRO A 69 -11.47 -48.36 -39.62
C PRO A 69 -11.49 -49.70 -40.34
N LYS A 70 -12.46 -50.56 -40.06
CA LYS A 70 -12.48 -51.94 -40.57
C LYS A 70 -12.37 -51.99 -42.10
N GLY A 71 -11.45 -52.82 -42.60
CA GLY A 71 -11.13 -52.91 -44.03
C GLY A 71 -10.33 -51.73 -44.63
N ARG A 72 -9.85 -50.77 -43.81
CA ARG A 72 -9.05 -49.62 -44.25
C ARG A 72 -7.58 -49.64 -43.79
N VAL A 73 -7.08 -50.76 -43.29
CA VAL A 73 -5.69 -50.94 -42.81
C VAL A 73 -4.63 -50.48 -43.82
N SER A 74 -4.85 -50.72 -45.12
CA SER A 74 -3.93 -50.30 -46.19
C SER A 74 -3.83 -48.79 -46.42
N TYR A 75 -4.61 -47.96 -45.72
CA TYR A 75 -4.62 -46.50 -45.86
C TYR A 75 -3.83 -45.76 -44.77
N GLY A 76 -3.40 -46.44 -43.69
CA GLY A 76 -2.73 -45.82 -42.54
C GLY A 76 -3.25 -46.31 -41.19
N SER A 77 -2.95 -45.59 -40.12
CA SER A 77 -3.43 -45.87 -38.75
C SER A 77 -3.87 -44.59 -38.04
N VAL A 78 -5.09 -44.56 -37.49
CA VAL A 78 -5.60 -43.43 -36.69
C VAL A 78 -4.79 -43.25 -35.40
N ARG A 79 -4.40 -44.34 -34.75
CA ARG A 79 -3.45 -44.37 -33.63
C ARG A 79 -2.45 -45.52 -33.81
N HIS A 80 -1.20 -45.33 -33.40
CA HIS A 80 -0.20 -46.40 -33.35
C HIS A 80 0.86 -46.24 -32.24
N LYS A 81 1.61 -47.32 -31.97
CA LYS A 81 2.78 -47.29 -31.09
C LYS A 81 3.88 -48.23 -31.60
N ARG A 82 5.14 -47.76 -31.57
CA ARG A 82 6.34 -48.56 -31.92
C ARG A 82 6.78 -49.45 -30.75
N ILE A 83 7.27 -50.64 -31.08
CA ILE A 83 7.83 -51.62 -30.15
C ILE A 83 9.36 -51.45 -30.09
N ALA A 84 9.93 -51.64 -28.90
CA ALA A 84 11.37 -51.59 -28.65
C ALA A 84 11.88 -52.97 -28.19
N ALA A 85 12.59 -53.66 -29.08
CA ALA A 85 13.51 -54.72 -28.69
C ALA A 85 14.80 -54.09 -28.15
N GLY A 86 15.30 -54.58 -27.00
CA GLY A 86 16.25 -53.85 -26.16
C GLY A 86 17.64 -53.61 -26.76
N SER A 87 17.89 -52.39 -27.23
CA SER A 87 19.21 -51.74 -27.22
C SER A 87 19.04 -50.21 -27.30
N LYS A 88 20.12 -49.44 -27.04
CA LYS A 88 20.08 -47.98 -26.99
C LYS A 88 20.09 -47.39 -28.41
N ASP A 89 18.99 -46.79 -28.87
CA ASP A 89 18.95 -45.89 -30.04
C ASP A 89 18.70 -44.45 -29.55
N SER A 90 19.68 -43.56 -29.73
CA SER A 90 19.77 -42.28 -29.03
C SER A 90 19.14 -41.12 -29.81
N ARG A 91 17.87 -41.27 -30.21
CA ARG A 91 17.09 -40.21 -30.87
C ARG A 91 16.03 -39.66 -29.90
N PRO A 92 15.88 -38.33 -29.75
CA PRO A 92 14.85 -37.76 -28.88
C PRO A 92 13.42 -38.15 -29.29
N GLY A 93 12.54 -38.38 -28.32
CA GLY A 93 11.08 -38.35 -28.51
C GLY A 93 10.32 -39.66 -28.64
N GLY A 94 10.92 -40.84 -28.36
CA GLY A 94 10.23 -42.12 -28.60
C GLY A 94 10.50 -43.26 -27.61
N ASN A 95 9.80 -43.27 -26.46
CA ASN A 95 9.74 -44.45 -25.60
C ASN A 95 8.91 -45.56 -26.28
N GLY A 96 9.60 -46.50 -26.93
CA GLY A 96 8.99 -47.68 -27.54
C GLY A 96 8.60 -48.75 -26.50
N LEU A 97 7.61 -49.57 -26.85
CA LEU A 97 7.01 -50.56 -25.93
C LEU A 97 7.90 -51.79 -25.70
N GLY A 98 7.98 -52.25 -24.45
CA GLY A 98 8.52 -53.57 -24.14
C GLY A 98 7.56 -54.69 -24.52
N LEU A 99 8.09 -55.87 -24.86
CA LEU A 99 7.28 -57.07 -25.04
C LEU A 99 6.66 -57.52 -23.71
N ASN A 100 5.43 -58.04 -23.78
CA ASN A 100 4.57 -58.40 -22.66
C ASN A 100 4.19 -57.24 -21.71
N VAL A 101 4.35 -55.99 -22.15
CA VAL A 101 3.87 -54.80 -21.44
C VAL A 101 2.54 -54.33 -22.07
N PRO A 102 1.42 -54.33 -21.33
CA PRO A 102 0.15 -53.81 -21.83
C PRO A 102 0.14 -52.28 -21.91
N PHE A 103 -0.49 -51.71 -22.95
CA PHE A 103 -0.67 -50.26 -23.12
C PHE A 103 -2.04 -49.92 -23.74
N ASP A 104 -2.62 -48.76 -23.41
CA ASP A 104 -3.83 -48.26 -24.11
C ASP A 104 -3.44 -47.73 -25.50
N LEU A 105 -3.94 -48.34 -26.57
CA LEU A 105 -3.64 -47.96 -27.95
C LEU A 105 -4.04 -46.53 -28.30
N ARG A 106 -4.99 -45.93 -27.56
CA ARG A 106 -5.39 -44.52 -27.73
C ARG A 106 -4.27 -43.54 -27.36
N THR A 107 -3.39 -43.93 -26.43
CA THR A 107 -2.14 -43.21 -26.10
C THR A 107 -1.04 -43.39 -27.17
N GLY A 108 -1.41 -43.99 -28.31
CA GLY A 108 -0.63 -44.01 -29.52
C GLY A 108 -0.49 -42.63 -30.17
N ALA A 109 0.58 -42.46 -30.93
CA ALA A 109 0.74 -41.32 -31.82
C ALA A 109 -0.29 -41.43 -32.97
N ALA A 110 -0.85 -40.29 -33.39
CA ALA A 110 -1.68 -40.20 -34.58
C ALA A 110 -0.81 -39.98 -35.82
N VAL A 111 -1.09 -40.66 -36.95
CA VAL A 111 -0.21 -40.64 -38.15
C VAL A 111 -0.99 -40.68 -39.47
N GLU A 112 -0.40 -39.98 -40.46
CA GLU A 112 -0.86 -39.74 -41.83
C GLU A 112 -2.14 -38.89 -42.01
N THR A 113 -2.01 -37.91 -42.90
CA THR A 113 -3.01 -36.89 -43.25
C THR A 113 -4.29 -37.44 -43.88
N ARG A 114 -4.32 -38.72 -44.27
CA ARG A 114 -5.47 -39.36 -44.95
C ARG A 114 -6.56 -39.85 -43.99
N PHE A 115 -6.30 -39.85 -42.69
CA PHE A 115 -7.32 -40.08 -41.65
C PHE A 115 -7.54 -38.86 -40.74
N ALA A 116 -7.15 -37.65 -41.16
CA ALA A 116 -7.26 -36.43 -40.34
C ALA A 116 -8.69 -36.11 -39.84
N GLN A 117 -9.73 -36.68 -40.45
CA GLN A 117 -11.12 -36.61 -39.99
C GLN A 117 -11.43 -37.43 -38.71
N TYR A 118 -10.51 -38.29 -38.25
CA TYR A 118 -10.66 -39.13 -37.07
C TYR A 118 -9.64 -38.73 -35.99
N ALA A 119 -10.06 -37.86 -35.06
CA ALA A 119 -9.24 -37.48 -33.91
C ALA A 119 -9.08 -38.63 -32.88
N ASP A 120 -10.08 -39.50 -32.77
CA ASP A 120 -10.10 -40.65 -31.85
C ASP A 120 -10.84 -41.87 -32.46
N ILE A 121 -10.86 -42.98 -31.72
CA ILE A 121 -11.44 -44.28 -32.10
C ILE A 121 -12.94 -44.29 -31.76
N TYR A 122 -13.73 -43.56 -32.55
CA TYR A 122 -15.19 -43.42 -32.42
C TYR A 122 -15.98 -44.74 -32.50
N PRO A 123 -17.26 -44.77 -32.05
CA PRO A 123 -18.13 -45.93 -32.21
C PRO A 123 -18.23 -46.42 -33.67
N GLY A 124 -18.00 -47.71 -33.89
CA GLY A 124 -17.90 -48.34 -35.21
C GLY A 124 -17.01 -49.58 -35.19
N ASP A 125 -16.83 -50.21 -36.35
CA ASP A 125 -15.92 -51.35 -36.50
C ASP A 125 -14.51 -50.89 -36.92
N TRP A 126 -13.50 -51.47 -36.27
CA TRP A 126 -12.09 -51.17 -36.46
C TRP A 126 -11.27 -52.45 -36.62
N THR A 127 -10.12 -52.35 -37.27
CA THR A 127 -9.12 -53.41 -37.33
C THR A 127 -7.83 -52.91 -36.67
N ILE A 128 -7.41 -53.58 -35.60
CA ILE A 128 -6.07 -53.43 -35.01
C ILE A 128 -5.12 -54.35 -35.78
N PHE A 129 -3.92 -53.88 -36.10
CA PHE A 129 -2.99 -54.61 -36.96
C PHE A 129 -1.53 -54.45 -36.54
N TRP A 130 -0.75 -55.50 -36.82
CA TRP A 130 0.69 -55.50 -36.70
C TRP A 130 1.35 -55.09 -38.03
N CYS A 131 2.30 -54.17 -37.98
CA CYS A 131 3.21 -53.84 -39.08
C CYS A 131 4.64 -54.27 -38.74
N LYS A 132 5.33 -54.91 -39.69
CA LYS A 132 6.76 -55.23 -39.55
C LYS A 132 7.63 -54.13 -40.14
N GLY A 133 8.63 -53.67 -39.38
CA GLY A 133 9.65 -52.75 -39.85
C GLY A 133 9.28 -51.25 -39.79
N GLY A 134 10.32 -50.41 -39.73
CA GLY A 134 10.22 -48.99 -39.38
C GLY A 134 9.73 -48.06 -40.50
N GLY A 135 8.96 -48.57 -41.45
CA GLY A 135 8.34 -47.78 -42.51
C GLY A 135 7.07 -47.10 -42.01
N VAL A 136 6.97 -45.78 -42.18
CA VAL A 136 5.72 -45.05 -41.90
C VAL A 136 4.73 -45.30 -43.04
N ALA A 137 3.86 -46.29 -42.82
CA ALA A 137 2.53 -46.41 -43.39
C ALA A 137 2.35 -46.57 -44.92
N LYS A 138 3.36 -47.01 -45.70
CA LYS A 138 3.23 -47.14 -47.17
C LYS A 138 3.50 -48.51 -47.79
N ASP A 139 4.34 -49.36 -47.17
CA ASP A 139 4.59 -50.73 -47.64
C ASP A 139 4.38 -51.69 -46.46
N TYR A 140 3.29 -52.47 -46.50
CA TYR A 140 2.83 -53.29 -45.37
C TYR A 140 2.88 -54.79 -45.65
N ASP A 141 3.59 -55.53 -44.80
CA ASP A 141 3.34 -56.96 -44.57
C ASP A 141 2.51 -57.12 -43.29
N THR A 142 1.17 -57.10 -43.42
CA THR A 142 0.23 -57.18 -42.30
C THR A 142 0.06 -58.61 -41.79
N THR A 143 1.03 -59.10 -41.03
CA THR A 143 1.08 -60.52 -40.59
C THR A 143 0.06 -60.91 -39.51
N SER A 144 -0.62 -59.93 -38.87
CA SER A 144 -1.60 -60.19 -37.80
C SER A 144 -2.60 -59.05 -37.69
N THR A 145 -3.88 -59.37 -37.61
CA THR A 145 -4.99 -58.42 -37.46
C THR A 145 -6.03 -58.95 -36.47
N ILE A 146 -6.60 -58.07 -35.66
CA ILE A 146 -7.76 -58.35 -34.80
C ILE A 146 -8.80 -57.26 -35.08
N ASP A 147 -9.98 -57.67 -35.54
CA ASP A 147 -11.14 -56.78 -35.64
C ASP A 147 -11.72 -56.54 -34.23
N ILE A 148 -12.11 -55.29 -33.97
CA ILE A 148 -12.87 -54.90 -32.78
C ILE A 148 -14.08 -54.05 -33.18
N THR A 149 -15.11 -54.06 -32.33
CA THR A 149 -16.25 -53.15 -32.42
C THR A 149 -16.22 -52.21 -31.21
N VAL A 150 -16.21 -50.90 -31.47
CA VAL A 150 -16.41 -49.87 -30.45
C VAL A 150 -17.88 -49.49 -30.42
N THR A 151 -18.54 -49.66 -29.28
CA THR A 151 -19.94 -49.31 -29.07
C THR A 151 -20.09 -47.90 -28.47
N LYS A 152 -21.29 -47.31 -28.60
CA LYS A 152 -21.63 -46.09 -27.85
C LYS A 152 -21.65 -46.39 -26.35
N GLY A 153 -21.00 -45.54 -25.56
CA GLY A 153 -21.00 -45.63 -24.10
C GLY A 153 -22.23 -45.01 -23.44
N PRO A 154 -22.23 -44.92 -22.10
CA PRO A 154 -23.26 -44.19 -21.35
C PRO A 154 -23.18 -42.67 -21.54
N MET A 155 -22.15 -42.18 -22.25
CA MET A 155 -21.97 -40.78 -22.63
C MET A 155 -21.33 -40.72 -24.02
N THR A 156 -21.72 -39.73 -24.82
CA THR A 156 -21.05 -39.37 -26.08
C THR A 156 -20.80 -37.87 -26.11
N VAL A 157 -19.69 -37.46 -26.73
CA VAL A 157 -19.32 -36.07 -26.98
C VAL A 157 -19.15 -35.86 -28.48
N ASN A 158 -19.48 -34.67 -28.99
CA ASN A 158 -19.35 -34.32 -30.41
C ASN A 158 -17.91 -34.52 -30.95
N LYS A 159 -16.88 -34.14 -30.18
CA LYS A 159 -15.46 -34.36 -30.49
C LYS A 159 -14.55 -34.36 -29.25
N THR A 160 -13.25 -34.55 -29.45
CA THR A 160 -12.25 -34.66 -28.36
C THR A 160 -11.17 -33.57 -28.38
N GLU A 161 -11.13 -32.71 -29.39
CA GLU A 161 -10.28 -31.51 -29.39
C GLU A 161 -11.08 -30.29 -29.86
N PHE A 162 -11.15 -29.28 -29.00
CA PHE A 162 -11.93 -28.06 -29.15
C PHE A 162 -11.01 -26.86 -29.33
N ASP A 163 -11.43 -25.95 -30.18
CA ASP A 163 -10.96 -24.58 -30.17
C ASP A 163 -11.54 -23.85 -28.95
N TYR A 164 -10.96 -22.71 -28.60
CA TYR A 164 -11.33 -21.99 -27.39
C TYR A 164 -12.76 -21.39 -27.54
N GLY A 165 -13.56 -21.41 -26.46
CA GLY A 165 -14.96 -20.95 -26.48
C GLY A 165 -15.95 -21.83 -27.28
N GLU A 166 -15.49 -22.92 -27.91
CA GLU A 166 -16.31 -23.75 -28.80
C GLU A 166 -17.31 -24.66 -28.03
N PRO A 167 -18.55 -24.85 -28.55
CA PRO A 167 -19.56 -25.73 -27.94
C PRO A 167 -19.10 -27.18 -27.68
N ILE A 168 -19.19 -27.60 -26.42
CA ILE A 168 -18.85 -28.94 -25.94
C ILE A 168 -20.14 -29.72 -25.75
N LEU A 169 -20.69 -30.20 -26.88
CA LEU A 169 -21.96 -30.91 -26.90
C LEU A 169 -21.79 -32.35 -26.39
N ILE A 170 -22.46 -32.66 -25.28
CA ILE A 170 -22.45 -33.96 -24.62
C ILE A 170 -23.88 -34.50 -24.54
N THR A 171 -24.07 -35.75 -24.97
CA THR A 171 -25.29 -36.51 -24.71
C THR A 171 -24.98 -37.59 -23.67
N ALA A 172 -25.65 -37.56 -22.52
CA ALA A 172 -25.50 -38.55 -21.46
C ALA A 172 -26.74 -39.45 -21.38
N LYS A 173 -26.54 -40.77 -21.28
CA LYS A 173 -27.62 -41.74 -21.21
C LYS A 173 -28.37 -41.59 -19.87
N ALA A 174 -29.66 -41.28 -19.97
CA ALA A 174 -30.59 -41.35 -18.86
C ALA A 174 -30.59 -42.72 -18.18
N LYS A 175 -30.76 -42.75 -16.86
CA LYS A 175 -31.04 -43.99 -16.13
C LYS A 175 -32.23 -43.81 -15.20
N GLU A 176 -33.15 -44.76 -15.27
CA GLU A 176 -34.54 -44.65 -14.77
C GLU A 176 -34.69 -44.90 -13.26
N ASN A 177 -33.60 -44.93 -12.50
CA ASN A 177 -33.64 -45.28 -11.08
C ASN A 177 -34.25 -44.13 -10.25
N PRO A 178 -35.41 -44.31 -9.58
CA PRO A 178 -36.06 -43.23 -8.83
C PRO A 178 -35.34 -42.89 -7.52
N THR A 179 -34.36 -43.71 -7.08
CA THR A 179 -33.64 -43.52 -5.81
C THR A 179 -32.31 -42.80 -5.98
N TYR A 180 -31.62 -42.98 -7.11
CA TYR A 180 -30.28 -42.44 -7.36
C TYR A 180 -30.17 -41.90 -8.78
N LYS A 181 -29.49 -40.76 -8.94
CA LYS A 181 -29.34 -40.11 -10.26
C LYS A 181 -27.96 -40.38 -10.83
N SER A 182 -27.93 -40.80 -12.08
CA SER A 182 -26.69 -40.79 -12.88
C SER A 182 -26.35 -39.35 -13.27
N TRP A 183 -25.05 -39.03 -13.36
CA TRP A 183 -24.58 -37.68 -13.66
C TRP A 183 -23.27 -37.71 -14.45
N TYR A 184 -22.94 -36.58 -15.07
CA TYR A 184 -21.70 -36.41 -15.82
C TYR A 184 -21.09 -35.02 -15.59
N GLY A 185 -19.81 -34.84 -15.91
CA GLY A 185 -19.08 -33.62 -15.61
C GLY A 185 -17.66 -33.57 -16.18
N ILE A 186 -16.89 -32.52 -15.84
CA ILE A 186 -15.53 -32.27 -16.34
C ILE A 186 -14.51 -32.22 -15.18
N VAL A 187 -13.29 -32.74 -15.38
CA VAL A 187 -12.17 -32.70 -14.42
C VAL A 187 -10.85 -32.44 -15.17
N PRO A 188 -9.87 -31.66 -14.68
CA PRO A 188 -8.55 -31.52 -15.33
C PRO A 188 -7.74 -32.83 -15.32
N ASP A 189 -6.94 -33.06 -16.36
CA ASP A 189 -6.07 -34.24 -16.51
C ASP A 189 -4.62 -33.94 -16.10
N VAL A 190 -4.37 -33.88 -14.80
CA VAL A 190 -3.11 -33.37 -14.22
C VAL A 190 -2.64 -34.17 -13.00
N SER A 191 -1.34 -34.46 -12.94
CA SER A 191 -0.73 -35.16 -11.80
C SER A 191 -0.59 -34.22 -10.60
N GLY A 192 -1.29 -34.52 -9.51
CA GLY A 192 -1.33 -33.66 -8.32
C GLY A 192 -2.63 -32.87 -8.18
N ALA A 193 -3.60 -33.05 -9.08
CA ALA A 193 -4.99 -32.64 -8.84
C ALA A 193 -5.47 -33.11 -7.45
N PRO A 194 -6.37 -32.35 -6.78
CA PRO A 194 -6.99 -32.79 -5.54
C PRO A 194 -7.51 -34.23 -5.66
N LYS A 195 -7.06 -35.12 -4.77
CA LYS A 195 -7.44 -36.55 -4.81
C LYS A 195 -8.96 -36.68 -4.86
N TYR A 196 -9.45 -37.58 -5.72
CA TYR A 196 -10.83 -37.75 -6.24
C TYR A 196 -12.03 -37.76 -5.27
N SER A 197 -11.92 -37.36 -4.01
CA SER A 197 -13.05 -37.32 -3.07
C SER A 197 -14.07 -36.21 -3.35
N HIS A 198 -13.66 -35.05 -3.90
CA HIS A 198 -14.54 -33.88 -4.06
C HIS A 198 -14.28 -33.08 -5.35
N GLY A 199 -15.35 -32.87 -6.13
CA GLY A 199 -15.46 -31.79 -7.13
C GLY A 199 -15.08 -32.12 -8.59
N THR A 200 -16.08 -32.14 -9.47
CA THR A 200 -15.88 -31.79 -10.89
C THR A 200 -15.95 -30.27 -11.07
N ILE A 201 -15.46 -29.73 -12.19
CA ILE A 201 -15.55 -28.28 -12.48
C ILE A 201 -16.99 -27.90 -12.91
N ILE A 202 -17.63 -28.77 -13.69
CA ILE A 202 -19.07 -28.74 -14.02
C ILE A 202 -19.66 -30.11 -13.68
N ASN A 203 -20.91 -30.16 -13.20
CA ASN A 203 -21.72 -31.39 -13.16
C ASN A 203 -23.17 -31.13 -13.61
N ARG A 204 -23.74 -32.04 -14.41
CA ARG A 204 -25.17 -32.07 -14.79
C ARG A 204 -25.75 -33.46 -14.59
N THR A 205 -27.06 -33.55 -14.33
CA THR A 205 -27.78 -34.83 -14.22
C THR A 205 -27.89 -35.47 -15.61
N ALA A 206 -27.64 -36.77 -15.73
CA ALA A 206 -27.84 -37.47 -16.99
C ALA A 206 -29.34 -37.79 -17.20
N ASP A 207 -30.02 -36.97 -18.00
CA ASP A 207 -31.46 -37.07 -18.28
C ASP A 207 -31.80 -37.58 -19.70
N GLY A 208 -30.79 -37.76 -20.56
CA GLY A 208 -30.96 -38.21 -21.95
C GLY A 208 -30.86 -37.11 -23.00
N THR A 209 -30.76 -35.83 -22.60
CA THR A 209 -30.65 -34.69 -23.51
C THR A 209 -29.21 -34.45 -23.99
N GLU A 210 -29.05 -33.51 -24.92
CA GLU A 210 -27.76 -32.96 -25.35
C GLU A 210 -27.56 -31.60 -24.69
N ASP A 211 -26.49 -31.47 -23.91
CA ASP A 211 -26.09 -30.27 -23.17
C ASP A 211 -24.81 -29.69 -23.76
N ASP A 212 -24.65 -28.37 -23.69
CA ASP A 212 -23.41 -27.66 -24.04
C ASP A 212 -22.66 -27.26 -22.77
N LEU A 213 -21.41 -27.71 -22.62
CA LEU A 213 -20.57 -27.41 -21.45
C LEU A 213 -19.48 -26.34 -21.69
N ARG A 214 -19.65 -25.44 -22.68
CA ARG A 214 -18.66 -24.36 -22.94
C ARG A 214 -18.68 -23.21 -21.92
N ASP A 215 -19.82 -22.97 -21.26
CA ASP A 215 -20.10 -21.74 -20.49
C ASP A 215 -20.43 -22.05 -19.02
N TYR A 216 -19.86 -21.26 -18.10
CA TYR A 216 -20.06 -21.40 -16.65
C TYR A 216 -21.21 -20.55 -16.07
N SER A 217 -21.84 -19.67 -16.87
CA SER A 217 -22.89 -18.73 -16.43
C SER A 217 -24.02 -19.39 -15.65
N ASP A 218 -24.58 -20.50 -16.14
CA ASP A 218 -25.63 -21.26 -15.44
C ASP A 218 -25.19 -21.69 -14.03
N ALA A 219 -23.95 -22.18 -13.89
CA ALA A 219 -23.42 -22.73 -12.65
C ALA A 219 -23.16 -21.64 -11.58
N LEU A 220 -22.98 -20.39 -11.99
CA LEU A 220 -22.84 -19.24 -11.10
C LEU A 220 -24.18 -18.74 -10.53
N SER A 221 -25.31 -19.15 -11.09
CA SER A 221 -26.66 -18.79 -10.61
C SER A 221 -27.22 -19.75 -9.54
N GLY A 222 -26.57 -20.89 -9.31
CA GLY A 222 -27.02 -21.95 -8.42
C GLY A 222 -26.39 -21.94 -7.02
N THR A 223 -26.98 -22.69 -6.10
CA THR A 223 -26.49 -22.83 -4.71
C THR A 223 -25.04 -23.31 -4.67
N VAL A 224 -24.20 -22.59 -3.90
CA VAL A 224 -22.74 -22.68 -3.88
C VAL A 224 -22.17 -24.10 -3.97
N ASN A 225 -21.31 -24.33 -4.96
CA ASN A 225 -20.43 -25.51 -5.01
C ASN A 225 -18.99 -25.11 -4.70
N ASN A 226 -18.54 -25.37 -3.46
CA ASN A 226 -17.25 -24.97 -2.89
C ASN A 226 -16.01 -25.49 -3.65
N ASN A 227 -16.19 -26.34 -4.65
CA ASN A 227 -15.10 -26.84 -5.50
C ASN A 227 -14.74 -25.87 -6.64
N THR A 228 -15.61 -24.90 -6.97
CA THR A 228 -15.34 -23.90 -8.02
C THR A 228 -14.15 -22.99 -7.66
N THR A 229 -14.10 -22.51 -6.41
CA THR A 229 -12.96 -21.72 -5.90
C THR A 229 -11.64 -22.50 -6.02
N LYS A 230 -11.63 -23.77 -5.60
CA LYS A 230 -10.44 -24.65 -5.67
C LYS A 230 -9.95 -24.93 -7.08
N TRP A 231 -10.85 -24.97 -8.06
CA TRP A 231 -10.44 -25.09 -9.46
C TRP A 231 -9.93 -23.76 -10.02
N ALA A 232 -10.47 -22.62 -9.59
CA ALA A 232 -9.93 -21.31 -9.95
C ALA A 232 -8.52 -21.10 -9.35
N GLU A 233 -8.33 -21.40 -8.06
CA GLU A 233 -7.02 -21.49 -7.37
C GLU A 233 -6.04 -22.37 -8.15
N TYR A 234 -6.45 -23.57 -8.56
CA TYR A 234 -5.61 -24.50 -9.34
C TYR A 234 -5.16 -23.92 -10.69
N PHE A 235 -5.96 -23.06 -11.33
CA PHE A 235 -5.63 -22.40 -12.59
C PHE A 235 -4.93 -21.03 -12.41
N GLY A 236 -4.73 -20.56 -11.18
CA GLY A 236 -4.14 -19.24 -10.90
C GLY A 236 -5.00 -18.09 -11.42
N ILE A 237 -6.31 -18.16 -11.17
CA ILE A 237 -7.34 -17.15 -11.48
C ILE A 237 -8.40 -17.11 -10.37
N SER A 238 -9.19 -16.03 -10.27
CA SER A 238 -10.27 -15.94 -9.27
C SER A 238 -11.57 -16.64 -9.73
N LYS A 239 -12.48 -16.95 -8.79
CA LYS A 239 -13.80 -17.56 -9.10
C LYS A 239 -14.62 -16.74 -10.11
N LYS A 240 -14.44 -15.41 -10.14
CA LYS A 240 -15.11 -14.46 -11.06
C LYS A 240 -14.54 -14.51 -12.49
N GLN A 241 -13.39 -15.17 -12.67
CA GLN A 241 -12.55 -15.20 -13.89
C GLN A 241 -12.63 -16.53 -14.66
N LEU A 242 -13.34 -17.54 -14.12
CA LEU A 242 -13.55 -18.85 -14.75
C LEU A 242 -14.92 -18.88 -15.47
N LEU A 243 -15.03 -18.14 -16.58
CA LEU A 243 -16.26 -18.10 -17.42
C LEU A 243 -16.32 -19.18 -18.51
N CYS A 244 -15.16 -19.62 -18.99
CA CYS A 244 -14.99 -20.70 -19.97
C CYS A 244 -13.88 -21.63 -19.50
N LEU A 245 -13.78 -22.85 -20.06
CA LEU A 245 -12.67 -23.75 -19.77
C LEU A 245 -11.32 -23.16 -20.24
N PRO A 246 -10.29 -23.11 -19.36
CA PRO A 246 -8.92 -22.79 -19.75
C PRO A 246 -8.35 -23.75 -20.80
N ALA A 247 -7.30 -23.30 -21.49
CA ALA A 247 -6.48 -24.15 -22.34
C ALA A 247 -5.91 -25.33 -21.54
N GLY A 248 -6.13 -26.57 -21.98
CA GLY A 248 -5.75 -27.73 -21.17
C GLY A 248 -6.27 -29.08 -21.69
N THR A 249 -5.96 -30.13 -20.93
CA THR A 249 -6.50 -31.49 -21.14
C THR A 249 -7.38 -31.86 -19.96
N TYR A 250 -8.52 -32.49 -20.24
CA TYR A 250 -9.57 -32.76 -19.27
C TYR A 250 -10.16 -34.16 -19.47
N TRP A 251 -10.72 -34.73 -18.41
CA TRP A 251 -11.62 -35.87 -18.46
C TRP A 251 -13.06 -35.39 -18.37
N LEU A 252 -13.86 -35.70 -19.39
CA LEU A 252 -15.29 -35.88 -19.21
C LEU A 252 -15.50 -37.17 -18.42
N VAL A 253 -16.24 -37.10 -17.32
CA VAL A 253 -16.55 -38.22 -16.45
C VAL A 253 -18.05 -38.49 -16.43
N TYR A 254 -18.44 -39.76 -16.36
CA TYR A 254 -19.82 -40.19 -16.13
C TYR A 254 -19.85 -41.14 -14.92
N CYS A 255 -20.87 -40.98 -14.09
CA CYS A 255 -21.10 -41.70 -12.84
C CYS A 255 -22.53 -42.26 -12.84
N GLU A 256 -22.65 -43.58 -12.72
CA GLU A 256 -23.93 -44.30 -12.78
C GLU A 256 -24.54 -44.49 -11.38
N ASP A 257 -25.84 -44.21 -11.23
CA ASP A 257 -26.63 -44.39 -9.99
C ASP A 257 -25.95 -43.87 -8.69
N SER A 258 -25.36 -42.68 -8.73
CA SER A 258 -24.68 -42.11 -7.56
C SER A 258 -25.65 -41.59 -6.49
N GLN A 259 -25.28 -41.75 -5.22
CA GLN A 259 -26.00 -41.16 -4.08
C GLN A 259 -25.79 -39.65 -3.96
N THR A 260 -24.67 -39.11 -4.47
CA THR A 260 -24.39 -37.66 -4.48
C THR A 260 -23.70 -37.22 -5.78
N VAL A 261 -23.78 -35.92 -6.08
CA VAL A 261 -23.09 -35.30 -7.23
C VAL A 261 -21.70 -34.75 -6.86
N ASN A 262 -21.36 -34.72 -5.56
CA ASN A 262 -20.20 -33.97 -5.04
C ASN A 262 -19.24 -34.81 -4.16
N GLY A 263 -19.56 -36.07 -3.82
CA GLY A 263 -18.75 -36.88 -2.88
C GLY A 263 -18.50 -38.32 -3.34
N GLY A 264 -17.22 -38.68 -3.50
CA GLY A 264 -16.70 -40.05 -3.43
C GLY A 264 -17.20 -41.09 -4.45
N ALA A 265 -17.97 -40.72 -5.47
CA ALA A 265 -18.54 -41.65 -6.44
C ALA A 265 -17.44 -42.31 -7.30
N SER A 266 -17.58 -43.61 -7.57
CA SER A 266 -16.69 -44.31 -8.49
C SER A 266 -17.04 -43.91 -9.93
N VAL A 267 -16.14 -43.16 -10.59
CA VAL A 267 -16.27 -42.82 -12.02
C VAL A 267 -16.38 -44.10 -12.84
N THR A 268 -17.55 -44.35 -13.44
CA THR A 268 -17.81 -45.61 -14.15
C THR A 268 -17.25 -45.58 -15.57
N HIS A 269 -17.26 -44.40 -16.20
CA HIS A 269 -16.82 -44.18 -17.58
C HIS A 269 -16.16 -42.80 -17.73
N LYS A 270 -15.16 -42.67 -18.62
CA LYS A 270 -14.52 -41.37 -18.92
C LYS A 270 -14.10 -41.21 -20.39
N ILE A 271 -14.03 -39.97 -20.86
CA ILE A 271 -13.57 -39.58 -22.21
C ILE A 271 -12.57 -38.43 -22.04
N GLN A 272 -11.42 -38.48 -22.72
CA GLN A 272 -10.44 -37.39 -22.68
C GLN A 272 -10.84 -36.32 -23.70
N ILE A 273 -10.79 -35.04 -23.31
CA ILE A 273 -10.95 -33.90 -24.22
C ILE A 273 -9.80 -32.90 -24.03
N LYS A 274 -9.55 -32.07 -25.03
CA LYS A 274 -8.55 -31.01 -25.01
C LYS A 274 -9.14 -29.70 -25.49
N ILE A 275 -8.86 -28.61 -24.78
CA ILE A 275 -9.16 -27.23 -25.17
C ILE A 275 -7.86 -26.58 -25.62
N LYS A 276 -7.84 -25.99 -26.82
CA LYS A 276 -6.68 -25.21 -27.31
C LYS A 276 -6.60 -23.84 -26.63
N ALA A 277 -5.43 -23.21 -26.67
CA ALA A 277 -5.27 -21.84 -26.19
C ALA A 277 -5.90 -20.84 -27.17
N ALA A 278 -6.57 -19.82 -26.64
CA ALA A 278 -7.17 -18.73 -27.42
C ALA A 278 -6.13 -17.96 -28.25
N PHE A 279 -4.91 -17.86 -27.74
CA PHE A 279 -3.75 -17.28 -28.40
C PHE A 279 -2.47 -17.95 -27.88
N THR A 280 -1.35 -17.74 -28.56
CA THR A 280 -0.02 -18.19 -28.13
C THR A 280 1.04 -17.17 -28.49
N THR A 281 2.11 -17.05 -27.71
CA THR A 281 3.28 -16.25 -28.07
C THR A 281 4.26 -17.08 -28.93
N ASN A 282 5.08 -16.44 -29.77
CA ASN A 282 6.02 -17.18 -30.64
C ASN A 282 7.16 -17.88 -29.87
N LYS A 283 7.37 -17.52 -28.60
CA LYS A 283 8.24 -18.17 -27.61
C LYS A 283 7.87 -17.67 -26.20
N SER A 284 8.44 -18.31 -25.16
CA SER A 284 8.25 -17.91 -23.76
C SER A 284 9.35 -17.01 -23.19
N VAL A 285 10.49 -16.82 -23.86
CA VAL A 285 11.60 -15.96 -23.38
C VAL A 285 12.08 -15.02 -24.48
N TYR A 286 12.05 -13.71 -24.25
CA TYR A 286 12.45 -12.64 -25.17
C TYR A 286 13.64 -11.86 -24.63
N SER A 287 14.44 -11.27 -25.51
CA SER A 287 15.44 -10.27 -25.09
C SER A 287 14.76 -8.90 -24.92
N TYR A 288 15.37 -8.01 -24.13
CA TYR A 288 14.91 -6.62 -24.03
C TYR A 288 14.81 -5.97 -25.42
N GLY A 289 13.67 -5.33 -25.71
CA GLY A 289 13.36 -4.72 -27.00
C GLY A 289 13.08 -5.68 -28.17
N GLU A 290 12.99 -6.99 -27.94
CA GLU A 290 12.59 -7.95 -28.97
C GLU A 290 11.07 -7.96 -29.20
N ALA A 291 10.63 -8.09 -30.46
CA ALA A 291 9.22 -8.10 -30.81
C ALA A 291 8.48 -9.35 -30.28
N ILE A 292 7.45 -9.12 -29.47
CA ILE A 292 6.63 -10.16 -28.83
C ILE A 292 5.41 -10.40 -29.72
N ASN A 293 5.49 -11.44 -30.56
CA ASN A 293 4.42 -11.75 -31.52
C ASN A 293 3.41 -12.71 -30.89
N VAL A 294 2.18 -12.19 -30.74
CA VAL A 294 1.00 -12.92 -30.30
C VAL A 294 0.32 -13.52 -31.53
N ASN A 295 0.28 -14.85 -31.61
CA ASN A 295 -0.44 -15.61 -32.62
C ASN A 295 -1.86 -15.90 -32.11
N ILE A 296 -2.86 -15.51 -32.89
CA ILE A 296 -4.28 -15.61 -32.54
C ILE A 296 -4.77 -17.03 -32.89
N GLY A 297 -5.41 -17.70 -31.93
CA GLY A 297 -6.06 -18.99 -32.11
C GLY A 297 -7.49 -18.85 -32.66
N ALA A 298 -8.11 -19.96 -33.02
CA ALA A 298 -9.52 -19.98 -33.35
C ALA A 298 -10.38 -19.84 -32.07
N GLY A 299 -11.50 -19.14 -32.18
CA GLY A 299 -12.41 -18.86 -31.07
C GLY A 299 -12.33 -17.46 -30.48
N LEU A 300 -11.47 -16.58 -31.02
CA LEU A 300 -11.44 -15.15 -30.69
C LEU A 300 -12.16 -14.32 -31.77
N GLU A 301 -12.89 -13.29 -31.34
CA GLU A 301 -13.78 -12.46 -32.15
C GLU A 301 -13.35 -10.99 -32.21
N VAL A 302 -14.05 -10.18 -33.02
CA VAL A 302 -13.79 -8.75 -33.14
C VAL A 302 -14.36 -8.03 -31.92
N GLY A 303 -13.48 -7.43 -31.11
CA GLY A 303 -13.86 -6.83 -29.82
C GLY A 303 -13.30 -7.55 -28.60
N ASP A 304 -12.68 -8.72 -28.76
CA ASP A 304 -11.86 -9.31 -27.68
C ASP A 304 -10.62 -8.46 -27.42
N HIS A 305 -10.17 -8.38 -26.16
CA HIS A 305 -8.96 -7.67 -25.77
C HIS A 305 -7.91 -8.64 -25.25
N ILE A 306 -6.71 -8.65 -25.86
CA ILE A 306 -5.52 -9.31 -25.29
C ILE A 306 -4.68 -8.26 -24.60
N PHE A 307 -4.33 -8.52 -23.34
CA PHE A 307 -3.56 -7.66 -22.45
C PHE A 307 -2.22 -8.30 -22.08
N ILE A 308 -1.33 -7.50 -21.49
CA ILE A 308 -0.14 -7.96 -20.76
C ILE A 308 0.06 -7.16 -19.47
N ALA A 309 0.40 -7.86 -18.39
CA ALA A 309 0.74 -7.30 -17.07
C ALA A 309 1.96 -8.05 -16.49
N PRO A 310 2.59 -7.56 -15.40
CA PRO A 310 3.57 -8.35 -14.64
C PRO A 310 2.98 -9.70 -14.21
N LYS A 311 3.82 -10.72 -14.02
CA LYS A 311 3.36 -12.08 -13.70
C LYS A 311 3.01 -12.23 -12.22
N ASP A 312 1.71 -12.14 -11.92
CA ASP A 312 1.12 -12.40 -10.60
C ASP A 312 -0.05 -13.41 -10.74
N PRO A 313 -0.24 -14.36 -9.79
CA PRO A 313 -1.43 -15.22 -9.74
C PRO A 313 -2.73 -14.49 -9.40
N ASP A 314 -2.70 -13.37 -8.67
CA ASP A 314 -3.88 -12.83 -7.97
C ASP A 314 -4.58 -11.65 -8.70
N LEU A 315 -4.08 -11.24 -9.87
CA LEU A 315 -4.51 -10.03 -10.59
C LEU A 315 -6.03 -9.93 -10.87
N GLU A 316 -6.67 -8.88 -10.32
CA GLU A 316 -7.83 -8.26 -10.95
C GLU A 316 -7.37 -7.49 -12.20
N VAL A 317 -7.42 -8.22 -13.31
CA VAL A 317 -6.82 -7.92 -14.62
C VAL A 317 -7.06 -6.52 -15.20
N THR A 318 -8.19 -5.89 -14.87
CA THR A 318 -8.71 -4.72 -15.58
C THR A 318 -7.92 -3.44 -15.40
N TYR A 319 -7.17 -3.32 -14.30
CA TYR A 319 -6.48 -2.07 -13.93
C TYR A 319 -4.95 -2.16 -14.06
N ASN A 320 -4.38 -3.36 -13.96
CA ASN A 320 -2.93 -3.58 -13.84
C ASN A 320 -2.22 -3.92 -15.16
N SER A 321 -2.89 -3.80 -16.32
CA SER A 321 -2.29 -4.06 -17.62
C SER A 321 -1.36 -2.91 -18.07
N ILE A 322 -0.16 -3.26 -18.53
CA ILE A 322 0.81 -2.31 -19.12
C ILE A 322 0.36 -1.94 -20.54
N ARG A 323 -0.04 -2.95 -21.32
CA ARG A 323 -0.40 -2.84 -22.74
C ARG A 323 -1.58 -3.74 -23.10
N TRP A 324 -2.34 -3.35 -24.12
CA TRP A 324 -3.50 -4.10 -24.61
C TRP A 324 -3.85 -3.84 -26.08
N GLN A 325 -4.41 -4.87 -26.71
CA GLN A 325 -4.87 -4.87 -28.09
C GLN A 325 -6.33 -5.35 -28.16
N THR A 326 -7.26 -4.50 -28.60
CA THR A 326 -8.55 -5.00 -29.13
C THR A 326 -8.28 -5.70 -30.45
N LEU A 327 -8.77 -6.92 -30.62
CA LEU A 327 -8.71 -7.64 -31.87
C LEU A 327 -9.69 -7.03 -32.87
N THR A 328 -9.13 -6.49 -33.95
CA THR A 328 -9.90 -6.04 -35.12
C THR A 328 -9.98 -7.15 -36.17
N ALA A 329 -10.86 -6.99 -37.16
CA ALA A 329 -10.90 -7.87 -38.33
C ALA A 329 -9.55 -7.96 -39.07
N ALA A 330 -8.68 -6.93 -38.97
CA ALA A 330 -7.32 -6.98 -39.51
C ALA A 330 -6.39 -7.88 -38.69
N ASN A 331 -6.49 -7.86 -37.35
CA ASN A 331 -5.71 -8.77 -36.49
C ASN A 331 -6.13 -10.23 -36.74
N LEU A 332 -7.44 -10.52 -36.73
CA LEU A 332 -7.95 -11.88 -36.96
C LEU A 332 -7.58 -12.44 -38.34
N SER A 333 -7.56 -11.60 -39.39
CA SER A 333 -7.18 -12.03 -40.74
C SER A 333 -5.67 -12.12 -40.97
N ALA A 334 -4.86 -11.38 -40.20
CA ALA A 334 -3.41 -11.56 -40.15
C ALA A 334 -2.98 -12.77 -39.30
N GLY A 335 -3.84 -13.24 -38.38
CA GLY A 335 -3.58 -14.35 -37.46
C GLY A 335 -2.51 -14.07 -36.41
N SER A 336 -1.90 -12.88 -36.39
CA SER A 336 -0.88 -12.48 -35.44
C SER A 336 -0.71 -10.96 -35.36
N PHE A 337 -0.11 -10.46 -34.28
CA PHE A 337 0.33 -9.08 -34.12
C PHE A 337 1.48 -8.98 -33.08
N ASN A 338 2.24 -7.90 -33.12
CA ASN A 338 3.25 -7.55 -32.13
C ASN A 338 2.63 -6.72 -31.00
N ILE A 339 2.72 -7.15 -29.74
CA ILE A 339 2.07 -6.42 -28.63
C ILE A 339 2.79 -5.12 -28.22
N ALA A 340 4.02 -4.87 -28.72
CA ALA A 340 4.66 -3.55 -28.59
C ALA A 340 4.00 -2.47 -29.46
N GLU A 341 3.25 -2.85 -30.50
CA GLU A 341 2.48 -1.94 -31.36
C GLU A 341 1.05 -1.68 -30.84
N SER A 342 0.66 -2.33 -29.74
CA SER A 342 -0.65 -2.15 -29.12
C SER A 342 -0.72 -0.90 -28.24
N LYS A 343 -1.92 -0.58 -27.75
CA LYS A 343 -2.10 0.58 -26.86
C LYS A 343 -1.45 0.31 -25.50
N THR A 344 -0.75 1.31 -24.97
CA THR A 344 -0.49 1.38 -23.53
C THR A 344 -1.77 1.76 -22.79
N THR A 345 -1.87 1.44 -21.50
CA THR A 345 -2.75 2.20 -20.60
C THR A 345 -2.17 3.59 -20.37
N SER A 346 -2.99 4.54 -19.92
CA SER A 346 -2.54 5.91 -19.56
C SER A 346 -1.38 5.93 -18.57
N ASN A 347 -1.24 4.84 -17.81
CA ASN A 347 -0.35 4.69 -16.68
C ASN A 347 1.03 4.13 -17.04
N TYR A 348 1.36 4.01 -18.34
CA TYR A 348 2.70 3.62 -18.83
C TYR A 348 3.04 4.29 -20.18
N PRO A 349 3.15 5.64 -20.25
CA PRO A 349 3.35 6.35 -21.51
C PRO A 349 4.68 6.00 -22.21
N ASP A 350 5.76 5.80 -21.45
CA ASP A 350 7.12 5.71 -21.98
C ASP A 350 7.68 4.27 -22.15
N LEU A 351 6.94 3.24 -21.71
CA LEU A 351 7.35 1.84 -21.86
C LEU A 351 7.15 1.32 -23.30
N TRP A 352 7.95 1.83 -24.24
CA TRP A 352 7.99 1.34 -25.63
C TRP A 352 8.38 -0.14 -25.68
N ASN A 353 9.41 -0.51 -24.91
CA ASN A 353 9.81 -1.88 -24.65
C ASN A 353 9.37 -2.28 -23.23
N LEU A 354 9.01 -3.55 -23.03
CA LEU A 354 8.88 -4.09 -21.68
C LEU A 354 10.27 -4.22 -21.04
N PRO A 355 10.45 -3.82 -19.76
CA PRO A 355 11.64 -4.15 -18.98
C PRO A 355 11.91 -5.67 -18.92
N PRO A 356 13.12 -6.11 -18.54
CA PRO A 356 13.32 -7.49 -18.12
C PRO A 356 12.45 -7.84 -16.89
N GLY A 357 12.02 -9.09 -16.79
CA GLY A 357 11.07 -9.55 -15.78
C GLY A 357 10.13 -10.66 -16.29
N GLU A 358 9.23 -11.16 -15.45
CA GLU A 358 8.17 -12.09 -15.86
C GLU A 358 6.81 -11.38 -16.05
N TYR A 359 6.08 -11.77 -17.09
CA TYR A 359 4.81 -11.16 -17.50
C TYR A 359 3.75 -12.21 -17.84
N SER A 360 2.48 -11.88 -17.59
CA SER A 360 1.31 -12.68 -17.97
C SER A 360 0.55 -11.98 -19.09
N LEU A 361 0.25 -12.71 -20.17
CA LEU A 361 -0.75 -12.31 -21.16
C LEU A 361 -2.08 -13.01 -20.88
N PHE A 362 -3.20 -12.32 -21.09
CA PHE A 362 -4.56 -12.84 -20.86
C PHE A 362 -5.59 -12.15 -21.78
N VAL A 363 -6.78 -12.75 -21.89
CA VAL A 363 -7.88 -12.26 -22.73
C VAL A 363 -9.16 -11.98 -21.94
N THR A 364 -9.83 -10.87 -22.28
CA THR A 364 -11.16 -10.49 -21.76
C THR A 364 -12.07 -10.02 -22.90
N TYR A 365 -13.37 -9.99 -22.63
CA TYR A 365 -14.37 -9.43 -23.53
C TYR A 365 -14.83 -8.02 -23.07
N ALA A 366 -15.22 -7.17 -24.02
CA ALA A 366 -15.72 -5.82 -23.77
C ALA A 366 -16.81 -5.44 -24.83
N PRO A 367 -18.08 -5.85 -24.65
CA PRO A 367 -19.11 -5.80 -25.70
C PRO A 367 -19.52 -4.40 -26.19
N ASP A 368 -19.27 -3.36 -25.39
CA ASP A 368 -19.89 -2.05 -25.53
C ASP A 368 -18.95 -0.86 -25.31
N GLY A 369 -17.65 -1.11 -25.10
CA GLY A 369 -16.67 -0.07 -24.78
C GLY A 369 -16.72 0.44 -23.33
N THR A 370 -17.46 -0.23 -22.43
CA THR A 370 -17.25 -0.07 -20.97
C THR A 370 -15.94 -0.75 -20.53
N ALA A 371 -15.54 -0.55 -19.27
CA ALA A 371 -14.34 -1.17 -18.71
C ALA A 371 -14.40 -2.71 -18.85
N PRO A 372 -13.25 -3.40 -19.07
CA PRO A 372 -13.27 -4.79 -19.54
C PRO A 372 -13.95 -5.71 -18.53
N LYS A 373 -15.01 -6.44 -18.92
CA LYS A 373 -15.80 -7.22 -17.95
C LYS A 373 -15.41 -8.70 -17.96
N LYS A 374 -14.53 -9.04 -17.01
CA LYS A 374 -14.10 -10.40 -16.58
C LYS A 374 -13.13 -11.13 -17.52
N ASN A 375 -12.27 -11.95 -16.94
CA ASN A 375 -11.34 -12.81 -17.68
C ASN A 375 -12.07 -14.02 -18.27
N HIS A 376 -11.52 -14.53 -19.38
CA HIS A 376 -11.99 -15.77 -19.99
C HIS A 376 -10.86 -16.83 -20.02
N GLY A 377 -10.32 -17.19 -18.85
CA GLY A 377 -9.57 -18.44 -18.63
C GLY A 377 -8.25 -18.74 -19.40
N THR A 378 -7.87 -18.01 -20.45
CA THR A 378 -6.58 -18.22 -21.15
C THR A 378 -5.50 -17.28 -20.61
N ARG A 379 -4.41 -17.88 -20.11
CA ARG A 379 -3.19 -17.21 -19.64
C ARG A 379 -1.97 -17.75 -20.39
N VAL A 380 -1.04 -16.87 -20.76
CA VAL A 380 0.25 -17.23 -21.37
C VAL A 380 1.35 -16.42 -20.69
N ASP A 381 2.21 -17.10 -19.92
CA ASP A 381 3.33 -16.46 -19.24
C ASP A 381 4.54 -16.33 -20.18
N ILE A 382 5.26 -15.21 -20.08
CA ILE A 382 6.54 -14.97 -20.77
C ILE A 382 7.56 -14.33 -19.82
N THR A 383 8.84 -14.47 -20.15
CA THR A 383 9.96 -13.77 -19.51
C THR A 383 10.61 -12.84 -20.52
N ILE A 384 10.94 -11.62 -20.10
CA ILE A 384 11.86 -10.73 -20.80
C ILE A 384 13.21 -10.80 -20.07
N SER A 385 14.29 -11.06 -20.81
CA SER A 385 15.66 -11.14 -20.31
C SER A 385 16.46 -9.93 -20.77
N GLY A 386 17.28 -9.41 -19.86
CA GLY A 386 18.33 -8.42 -20.13
C GLY A 386 19.56 -8.78 -19.30
N ASP A 387 20.63 -8.02 -19.47
CA ASP A 387 21.84 -8.19 -18.67
C ASP A 387 21.72 -7.42 -17.34
N ILE A 388 22.46 -7.87 -16.32
CA ILE A 388 22.51 -7.25 -14.99
C ILE A 388 23.48 -6.07 -15.06
N PRO A 389 23.12 -4.87 -14.56
CA PRO A 389 23.94 -3.69 -14.74
C PRO A 389 25.27 -3.79 -13.97
N ASP A 390 26.31 -3.13 -14.49
CA ASP A 390 27.58 -3.03 -13.78
C ASP A 390 27.45 -2.20 -12.49
N ALA A 391 28.38 -2.39 -11.55
CA ALA A 391 28.34 -1.71 -10.26
C ALA A 391 28.73 -0.21 -10.36
N PRO A 392 28.23 0.66 -9.46
CA PRO A 392 28.60 2.07 -9.46
C PRO A 392 30.10 2.28 -9.24
N ILE A 393 30.70 3.19 -9.99
CA ILE A 393 32.15 3.48 -9.99
C ILE A 393 32.58 4.43 -8.87
N GLY A 394 31.63 5.08 -8.17
CA GLY A 394 31.90 6.01 -7.09
C GLY A 394 30.72 6.19 -6.14
N ILE A 395 31.02 6.42 -4.86
CA ILE A 395 30.05 6.90 -3.84
C ILE A 395 30.74 7.89 -2.90
N THR A 396 30.06 8.98 -2.57
CA THR A 396 30.42 9.90 -1.48
C THR A 396 29.18 10.22 -0.64
N TYR A 397 29.36 10.52 0.64
CA TYR A 397 28.28 10.85 1.57
C TYR A 397 28.72 11.97 2.50
N THR A 398 27.91 13.02 2.59
CA THR A 398 28.11 14.19 3.46
C THR A 398 26.92 14.30 4.40
N LEU A 399 27.09 13.79 5.63
CA LEU A 399 26.14 13.96 6.73
C LEU A 399 25.97 15.44 7.10
N LYS A 400 24.71 15.86 7.33
CA LYS A 400 24.32 17.20 7.81
C LYS A 400 24.78 17.41 9.26
N ASP A 401 24.48 16.44 10.13
CA ASP A 401 25.02 16.32 11.48
C ASP A 401 25.64 14.93 11.68
N LYS A 402 26.70 14.85 12.48
CA LYS A 402 27.38 13.60 12.85
C LYS A 402 27.06 13.15 14.27
N THR A 403 26.36 13.96 15.05
CA THR A 403 26.23 13.79 16.51
C THR A 403 24.87 13.24 16.93
N THR A 404 23.80 13.53 16.19
CA THR A 404 22.43 13.10 16.51
C THR A 404 22.15 11.61 16.27
N GLY A 405 22.94 10.93 15.43
CA GLY A 405 22.62 9.58 14.92
C GLY A 405 21.69 9.58 13.70
N SER A 406 21.32 10.76 13.21
CA SER A 406 20.57 10.94 11.96
C SER A 406 21.40 10.54 10.74
N ALA A 407 20.70 10.05 9.71
CA ALA A 407 21.21 9.81 8.36
C ALA A 407 21.10 11.03 7.43
N GLY A 408 20.57 12.15 7.92
CA GLY A 408 20.34 13.39 7.18
C GLY A 408 21.58 13.88 6.43
N GLY A 409 21.44 14.19 5.15
CA GLY A 409 22.53 14.70 4.30
C GLY A 409 22.61 14.11 2.91
N ARG A 410 23.60 14.55 2.14
CA ARG A 410 23.71 14.26 0.70
C ARG A 410 24.63 13.09 0.38
N VAL A 411 24.09 12.10 -0.31
CA VAL A 411 24.81 11.02 -0.97
C VAL A 411 24.94 11.35 -2.46
N THR A 412 26.08 11.02 -3.06
CA THR A 412 26.32 11.14 -4.50
C THR A 412 26.87 9.81 -5.00
N VAL A 413 26.22 9.22 -6.00
CA VAL A 413 26.64 7.95 -6.62
C VAL A 413 27.01 8.21 -8.07
N SER A 414 28.18 7.71 -8.48
CA SER A 414 28.71 7.84 -9.84
C SER A 414 28.60 6.51 -10.58
N ILE A 415 28.14 6.56 -11.83
CA ILE A 415 27.95 5.41 -12.72
C ILE A 415 28.83 5.63 -13.95
N ASP A 416 29.33 4.56 -14.58
CA ASP A 416 30.11 4.71 -15.81
C ASP A 416 29.25 5.37 -16.91
N PRO A 417 29.70 6.48 -17.54
CA PRO A 417 28.95 7.14 -18.61
C PRO A 417 28.63 6.26 -19.82
N ASN A 418 29.34 5.15 -20.04
CA ASN A 418 29.04 4.20 -21.09
C ASN A 418 27.78 3.37 -20.74
N GLU A 419 27.67 2.88 -19.50
CA GLU A 419 26.53 2.08 -19.02
C GLU A 419 25.21 2.86 -19.05
N VAL A 420 25.24 4.15 -18.73
CA VAL A 420 24.05 5.04 -18.82
C VAL A 420 23.65 5.35 -20.27
N ASN A 421 24.38 4.84 -21.26
CA ASN A 421 24.06 4.93 -22.69
C ASN A 421 23.87 3.56 -23.38
N ASP A 422 24.12 2.43 -22.71
CA ASP A 422 23.89 1.10 -23.30
C ASP A 422 22.43 0.65 -23.13
N VAL A 423 21.66 0.75 -24.21
CA VAL A 423 20.23 0.39 -24.32
C VAL A 423 19.90 -1.03 -23.81
N TYR A 424 20.86 -1.95 -23.71
CA TYR A 424 20.64 -3.30 -23.21
C TYR A 424 20.99 -3.50 -21.73
N ASN A 425 21.92 -2.71 -21.17
CA ASN A 425 22.38 -2.84 -19.78
C ASN A 425 21.96 -1.68 -18.86
N LEU A 426 21.32 -0.63 -19.39
CA LEU A 426 20.94 0.61 -18.67
C LEU A 426 20.57 0.34 -17.19
N PRO A 427 21.36 0.81 -16.21
CA PRO A 427 20.91 0.83 -14.83
C PRO A 427 19.74 1.82 -14.72
N THR A 428 18.56 1.34 -14.33
CA THR A 428 17.39 2.21 -14.14
C THR A 428 17.41 2.87 -12.77
N HIS A 429 17.99 2.20 -11.77
CA HIS A 429 18.07 2.69 -10.40
C HIS A 429 19.43 2.44 -9.74
N VAL A 430 19.76 3.28 -8.78
CA VAL A 430 20.70 3.02 -7.70
C VAL A 430 19.90 2.55 -6.48
N ILE A 431 20.37 1.49 -5.81
CA ILE A 431 19.80 1.02 -4.54
C ILE A 431 20.83 1.26 -3.42
N LEU A 432 20.42 1.94 -2.36
CA LEU A 432 21.23 2.15 -1.15
C LEU A 432 20.94 1.12 -0.06
N TYR A 433 21.96 0.72 0.68
CA TYR A 433 21.87 -0.21 1.82
C TYR A 433 22.74 0.26 2.98
N TRP A 434 22.28 0.02 4.21
CA TRP A 434 23.16 -0.01 5.37
C TRP A 434 24.00 -1.28 5.37
N GLY A 435 25.25 -1.17 5.83
CA GLY A 435 26.19 -2.27 5.83
C GLY A 435 27.34 -2.10 6.82
N ASP A 436 28.21 -3.10 6.83
CA ASP A 436 29.34 -3.20 7.75
C ASP A 436 30.64 -3.66 7.03
N GLU A 437 31.55 -4.29 7.76
CA GLU A 437 32.76 -4.88 7.18
C GLU A 437 32.50 -6.16 6.37
N ASN A 438 31.40 -6.85 6.66
CA ASN A 438 31.02 -8.15 6.08
C ASN A 438 30.09 -8.03 4.86
N GLY A 439 29.24 -6.99 4.81
CA GLY A 439 28.37 -6.72 3.66
C GLY A 439 27.19 -5.82 3.98
N LYS A 440 26.06 -6.07 3.32
CA LYS A 440 24.75 -5.48 3.66
C LYS A 440 24.28 -6.05 5.00
N LEU A 441 23.66 -5.24 5.86
CA LEU A 441 23.07 -5.75 7.10
C LEU A 441 21.92 -6.71 6.79
N ALA A 442 21.92 -7.90 7.39
CA ALA A 442 20.97 -8.97 7.05
C ALA A 442 19.54 -8.69 7.52
N ASP A 443 19.39 -8.00 8.65
CA ASP A 443 18.09 -7.78 9.30
C ASP A 443 17.35 -6.55 8.74
N TYR A 444 17.83 -5.96 7.64
CA TYR A 444 17.32 -4.72 7.04
C TYR A 444 17.09 -4.89 5.53
N THR A 445 16.08 -4.19 5.00
CA THR A 445 15.89 -4.03 3.56
C THR A 445 16.94 -3.08 2.96
N TYR A 446 16.82 -2.78 1.67
CA TYR A 446 17.41 -1.55 1.13
C TYR A 446 16.74 -0.31 1.76
N ILE A 447 17.39 0.86 1.64
CA ILE A 447 16.82 2.14 2.03
C ILE A 447 15.70 2.51 1.04
N SER A 448 16.05 3.01 -0.14
CA SER A 448 15.12 3.27 -1.24
C SER A 448 15.79 3.03 -2.61
N LEU A 449 15.02 3.12 -3.70
CA LEU A 449 15.52 3.14 -5.07
C LEU A 449 15.55 4.57 -5.61
N TYR A 450 16.67 4.93 -6.24
CA TYR A 450 16.94 6.27 -6.75
C TYR A 450 17.16 6.21 -8.26
N LYS A 451 16.27 6.87 -9.00
CA LYS A 451 16.20 6.81 -10.48
C LYS A 451 17.49 7.34 -11.11
N VAL A 452 18.05 6.60 -12.05
CA VAL A 452 19.24 7.02 -12.79
C VAL A 452 18.86 8.06 -13.84
N THR A 453 19.16 9.32 -13.54
CA THR A 453 18.95 10.48 -14.44
C THR A 453 20.20 10.84 -15.25
N GLY A 454 21.35 10.23 -14.94
CA GLY A 454 22.62 10.45 -15.63
C GLY A 454 23.77 9.65 -15.00
N ALA A 455 25.01 9.93 -15.43
CA ALA A 455 26.23 9.31 -14.88
C ALA A 455 26.56 9.72 -13.43
N THR A 456 25.73 10.56 -12.82
CA THR A 456 25.80 10.95 -11.41
C THR A 456 24.37 11.09 -10.89
N VAL A 457 24.09 10.43 -9.77
CA VAL A 457 22.81 10.47 -9.06
C VAL A 457 23.06 11.15 -7.72
N GLU A 458 22.46 12.31 -7.50
CA GLU A 458 22.43 12.98 -6.19
C GLU A 458 21.18 12.52 -5.42
N ILE A 459 21.37 12.27 -4.13
CA ILE A 459 20.38 11.67 -3.24
C ILE A 459 20.48 12.42 -1.91
N ASP A 460 19.43 13.12 -1.52
CA ASP A 460 19.31 13.65 -0.16
C ASP A 460 18.55 12.64 0.71
N LEU A 461 19.05 12.39 1.92
CA LEU A 461 18.45 11.53 2.93
C LEU A 461 17.79 12.39 4.01
N ALA A 462 16.61 11.97 4.47
CA ALA A 462 15.79 12.75 5.41
C ALA A 462 16.43 12.89 6.80
N ASP A 463 16.29 14.09 7.40
CA ASP A 463 16.97 14.45 8.65
C ASP A 463 16.47 13.72 9.91
N VAL A 464 15.29 13.12 9.87
CA VAL A 464 14.76 12.28 10.96
C VAL A 464 15.09 10.79 10.79
N MET A 465 15.66 10.37 9.65
CA MET A 465 15.96 8.97 9.37
C MET A 465 17.13 8.46 10.23
N VAL A 466 16.99 7.26 10.80
CA VAL A 466 17.96 6.67 11.73
C VAL A 466 19.04 5.88 10.99
N ILE A 467 20.31 6.09 11.36
CA ILE A 467 21.39 5.15 11.05
C ILE A 467 21.30 3.97 12.04
N PRO A 468 21.18 2.70 11.59
CA PRO A 468 21.27 1.54 12.48
C PRO A 468 22.57 1.54 13.29
N GLU A 469 22.51 1.19 14.57
CA GLU A 469 23.61 1.35 15.52
C GLU A 469 24.84 0.50 15.12
N GLU A 470 24.58 -0.67 14.52
CA GLU A 470 25.55 -1.60 13.94
C GLU A 470 26.10 -1.17 12.56
N ALA A 471 25.45 -0.25 11.85
CA ALA A 471 25.90 0.18 10.53
C ALA A 471 27.23 0.94 10.62
N THR A 472 28.23 0.51 9.84
CA THR A 472 29.53 1.20 9.74
C THR A 472 29.83 1.67 8.32
N ARG A 473 29.00 1.31 7.34
CA ARG A 473 29.10 1.75 5.93
C ARG A 473 27.72 2.05 5.35
N LEU A 474 27.69 3.01 4.44
CA LEU A 474 26.63 3.15 3.45
C LEU A 474 27.11 2.47 2.15
N MET A 475 26.25 1.64 1.54
CA MET A 475 26.57 0.87 0.34
C MET A 475 25.63 1.21 -0.81
N ALA A 476 26.13 1.18 -2.04
CA ALA A 476 25.35 1.37 -3.27
C ALA A 476 25.62 0.27 -4.30
N CYS A 477 24.59 -0.08 -5.05
CA CYS A 477 24.63 -0.98 -6.20
C CYS A 477 23.61 -0.51 -7.26
N CYS A 478 23.82 -0.88 -8.52
CA CYS A 478 22.89 -0.56 -9.61
C CYS A 478 21.82 -1.63 -9.75
N TYR A 479 20.68 -1.27 -10.32
CA TYR A 479 19.54 -2.15 -10.58
C TYR A 479 18.90 -1.83 -11.93
N ASN A 480 18.47 -2.89 -12.63
CA ASN A 480 17.51 -2.83 -13.72
C ASN A 480 16.55 -4.03 -13.59
N GLY A 481 15.58 -4.19 -14.48
CA GLY A 481 14.60 -5.29 -14.40
C GLY A 481 15.18 -6.71 -14.42
N ALA A 482 16.44 -6.90 -14.83
CA ALA A 482 17.11 -8.20 -14.83
C ALA A 482 17.77 -8.54 -13.47
N GLY A 483 18.10 -7.54 -12.65
CA GLY A 483 18.69 -7.76 -11.34
C GLY A 483 19.48 -6.57 -10.78
N VAL A 484 20.17 -6.85 -9.67
CA VAL A 484 21.07 -5.93 -8.96
C VAL A 484 22.51 -6.30 -9.31
N SER A 485 23.39 -5.31 -9.50
CA SER A 485 24.81 -5.49 -9.85
C SER A 485 25.53 -6.46 -8.91
N GLU A 486 26.35 -7.38 -9.44
CA GLU A 486 27.11 -8.35 -8.62
C GLU A 486 28.06 -7.65 -7.63
N GLY A 487 28.62 -6.51 -8.05
CA GLY A 487 29.42 -5.64 -7.20
C GLY A 487 28.57 -4.63 -6.43
N LEU A 488 29.07 -4.24 -5.26
CA LEU A 488 28.63 -3.06 -4.52
C LEU A 488 29.82 -2.15 -4.23
N ILE A 489 29.58 -0.85 -4.16
CA ILE A 489 30.56 0.13 -3.68
C ILE A 489 30.09 0.67 -2.32
N SER A 490 31.01 1.19 -1.50
CA SER A 490 30.66 1.68 -0.16
C SER A 490 31.51 2.85 0.30
N VAL A 491 30.95 3.63 1.22
CA VAL A 491 31.63 4.70 1.96
C VAL A 491 31.51 4.39 3.46
N ASN A 492 32.62 4.51 4.18
CA ASN A 492 32.63 4.33 5.63
C ASN A 492 31.89 5.49 6.31
N LEU A 493 31.06 5.16 7.30
CA LEU A 493 30.41 6.16 8.14
C LEU A 493 31.41 6.78 9.13
N PRO A 494 31.24 8.04 9.55
CA PRO A 494 32.17 8.67 10.49
C PRO A 494 32.24 7.92 11.83
N ALA A 495 33.46 7.83 12.38
CA ALA A 495 33.71 7.14 13.65
C ALA A 495 33.26 7.96 14.87
N ASP A 496 33.02 9.26 14.69
CA ASP A 496 32.52 10.21 15.69
C ASP A 496 31.00 10.18 15.87
N ARG A 497 30.27 9.28 15.17
CA ARG A 497 28.82 9.08 15.33
C ARG A 497 28.39 8.56 16.71
N THR A 498 29.34 8.25 17.60
CA THR A 498 29.11 7.75 18.97
C THR A 498 28.59 8.81 19.95
N LYS A 499 27.85 9.80 19.47
CA LYS A 499 27.25 10.90 20.25
C LYS A 499 25.73 10.89 20.24
N VAL A 500 25.13 9.88 19.62
CA VAL A 500 23.68 9.57 19.66
C VAL A 500 23.14 9.89 21.07
N PRO A 501 22.18 10.81 21.21
CA PRO A 501 21.60 11.14 22.51
C PRO A 501 21.05 9.90 23.20
N ASP A 502 21.19 9.84 24.53
CA ASP A 502 20.62 8.76 25.33
C ASP A 502 19.09 8.77 25.17
N LYS A 503 18.50 7.59 25.00
CA LYS A 503 17.05 7.43 24.81
C LYS A 503 16.30 7.56 26.15
N GLY A 504 16.97 7.23 27.27
CA GLY A 504 16.32 6.98 28.55
C GLY A 504 15.64 5.61 28.60
N ASP A 505 14.92 5.33 29.69
CA ASP A 505 14.17 4.07 29.86
C ASP A 505 12.98 3.98 28.87
N LEU A 506 12.60 2.75 28.51
CA LEU A 506 11.44 2.48 27.65
C LEU A 506 10.14 2.60 28.44
N ILE A 507 9.28 3.54 28.06
CA ILE A 507 7.98 3.80 28.71
C ILE A 507 6.90 2.87 28.14
N THR A 508 6.81 2.76 26.81
CA THR A 508 5.82 1.90 26.15
C THR A 508 6.23 1.53 24.72
N SER A 509 5.73 0.40 24.22
CA SER A 509 5.87 -0.03 22.83
C SER A 509 4.57 -0.61 22.29
N PHE A 510 4.30 -0.37 21.01
CA PHE A 510 3.10 -0.79 20.31
C PHE A 510 3.33 -0.82 18.79
N GLN A 511 2.35 -1.28 18.02
CA GLN A 511 2.45 -1.33 16.57
C GLN A 511 1.33 -0.53 15.90
N ILE A 512 1.68 0.19 14.83
CA ILE A 512 0.71 0.84 13.94
C ILE A 512 0.74 0.11 12.59
N VAL A 513 -0.43 -0.29 12.11
CA VAL A 513 -0.62 -1.03 10.86
C VAL A 513 -1.79 -0.44 10.10
N SER A 514 -1.96 -0.79 8.83
CA SER A 514 -3.14 -0.39 8.05
C SER A 514 -3.45 -1.43 6.98
N ASP A 515 -4.63 -1.30 6.38
CA ASP A 515 -4.99 -1.97 5.13
C ASP A 515 -4.72 -3.47 5.23
N VAL A 516 -5.34 -4.05 6.24
CA VAL A 516 -5.17 -5.44 6.69
C VAL A 516 -6.03 -6.38 5.83
N HIS A 517 -7.14 -5.86 5.29
CA HIS A 517 -8.06 -6.52 4.34
C HIS A 517 -8.31 -7.99 4.70
N SER A 518 -8.79 -8.23 5.92
CA SER A 518 -9.24 -9.57 6.34
C SER A 518 -10.33 -10.08 5.39
N GLN A 519 -10.28 -11.38 5.13
CA GLN A 519 -10.98 -12.05 4.02
C GLN A 519 -11.81 -13.25 4.50
N GLU A 520 -12.79 -13.70 3.72
CA GLU A 520 -13.75 -14.78 4.07
C GLU A 520 -13.11 -16.13 4.46
N THR A 521 -11.85 -16.40 4.07
CA THR A 521 -11.20 -17.69 4.35
C THR A 521 -9.77 -17.54 4.89
N GLN A 522 -9.44 -18.25 5.97
CA GLN A 522 -8.09 -18.22 6.57
C GLN A 522 -6.96 -18.65 5.61
N THR A 523 -7.29 -19.39 4.54
CA THR A 523 -6.35 -19.76 3.48
C THR A 523 -6.03 -18.63 2.50
N HIS A 524 -6.75 -17.50 2.53
CA HIS A 524 -6.48 -16.36 1.66
C HIS A 524 -5.10 -15.73 1.95
N LYS A 525 -4.41 -15.24 0.91
CA LYS A 525 -3.06 -14.66 0.98
C LYS A 525 -2.95 -13.51 1.99
N TYR A 526 -3.97 -12.66 2.08
CA TYR A 526 -4.01 -11.57 3.07
C TYR A 526 -4.11 -12.14 4.50
N ASN A 527 -5.00 -13.10 4.75
CA ASN A 527 -5.14 -13.76 6.05
C ASN A 527 -3.86 -14.51 6.48
N GLN A 528 -3.08 -15.04 5.53
CA GLN A 528 -1.74 -15.59 5.82
C GLN A 528 -0.75 -14.48 6.26
N ARG A 529 -0.82 -13.28 5.67
CA ARG A 529 -0.01 -12.11 6.07
C ARG A 529 -0.40 -11.56 7.44
N ILE A 530 -1.69 -11.54 7.76
CA ILE A 530 -2.18 -11.23 9.12
C ILE A 530 -1.54 -12.19 10.13
N ALA A 531 -1.53 -13.50 9.84
CA ALA A 531 -0.90 -14.49 10.70
C ALA A 531 0.63 -14.33 10.80
N GLN A 532 1.32 -13.93 9.71
CA GLN A 532 2.75 -13.62 9.71
C GLN A 532 3.08 -12.37 10.54
N MET A 533 2.33 -11.28 10.36
CA MET A 533 2.42 -10.05 11.15
C MET A 533 2.23 -10.34 12.65
N LEU A 534 1.15 -11.03 13.03
CA LEU A 534 0.89 -11.38 14.43
C LEU A 534 2.00 -12.28 15.03
N ALA A 535 2.62 -13.15 14.23
CA ALA A 535 3.73 -13.99 14.66
C ALA A 535 5.06 -13.21 14.80
N ASP A 536 5.34 -12.26 13.91
CA ASP A 536 6.51 -11.36 14.00
C ASP A 536 6.38 -10.45 15.23
N ILE A 537 5.22 -9.81 15.42
CA ILE A 537 4.93 -8.98 16.60
C ILE A 537 5.12 -9.78 17.88
N LYS A 538 4.57 -10.99 17.96
CA LYS A 538 4.73 -11.89 19.12
C LYS A 538 6.18 -12.33 19.36
N MET A 539 7.06 -12.25 18.36
CA MET A 539 8.48 -12.60 18.48
C MET A 539 9.35 -11.38 18.84
N VAL A 540 9.05 -10.22 18.24
CA VAL A 540 9.86 -8.99 18.32
C VAL A 540 9.43 -8.09 19.48
N ASP A 541 8.13 -8.00 19.77
CA ASP A 541 7.57 -7.21 20.87
C ASP A 541 6.41 -7.96 21.59
N PRO A 542 6.72 -9.02 22.36
CA PRO A 542 5.72 -9.77 23.11
C PRO A 542 5.05 -8.97 24.25
N ASN A 543 5.57 -7.78 24.58
CA ASN A 543 5.04 -6.90 25.62
C ASN A 543 4.26 -5.70 25.05
N SER A 544 4.07 -5.64 23.73
CA SER A 544 3.30 -4.61 23.03
C SER A 544 1.97 -4.32 23.71
N VAL A 545 1.67 -3.03 23.92
CA VAL A 545 0.42 -2.59 24.56
C VAL A 545 -0.78 -2.55 23.61
N GLY A 546 -0.55 -2.77 22.31
CA GLY A 546 -1.61 -2.85 21.32
C GLY A 546 -1.12 -2.84 19.87
N ILE A 547 -1.96 -3.36 18.99
CA ILE A 547 -1.88 -3.19 17.53
C ILE A 547 -2.97 -2.18 17.14
N PHE A 548 -2.58 -1.10 16.49
CA PHE A 548 -3.45 0.04 16.16
C PHE A 548 -3.60 0.10 14.63
N ALA A 549 -4.77 -0.31 14.12
CA ALA A 549 -5.05 -0.36 12.69
C ALA A 549 -5.69 0.93 12.17
N ALA A 550 -5.05 1.61 11.21
CA ALA A 550 -5.52 2.83 10.57
C ALA A 550 -6.56 2.57 9.44
N GLY A 551 -7.56 1.72 9.71
CA GLY A 551 -8.64 1.40 8.77
C GLY A 551 -8.35 0.24 7.82
N ASP A 552 -9.36 -0.09 6.99
CA ASP A 552 -9.39 -1.24 6.06
C ASP A 552 -8.91 -2.54 6.73
N SER A 553 -9.52 -2.83 7.89
CA SER A 553 -9.32 -4.06 8.65
C SER A 553 -9.97 -5.27 7.95
N VAL A 554 -10.98 -5.04 7.12
CA VAL A 554 -11.76 -6.03 6.36
C VAL A 554 -11.87 -5.64 4.88
N ASN A 555 -11.95 -6.60 3.95
CA ASN A 555 -11.83 -6.34 2.50
C ASN A 555 -13.14 -5.92 1.81
N ASP A 556 -14.29 -6.40 2.29
CA ASP A 556 -15.61 -6.13 1.71
C ASP A 556 -16.67 -5.84 2.79
N GLY A 557 -16.23 -5.57 4.03
CA GLY A 557 -17.05 -5.25 5.18
C GLY A 557 -17.75 -6.45 5.83
N TRP A 558 -17.55 -7.68 5.35
CA TRP A 558 -18.38 -8.82 5.74
C TRP A 558 -18.18 -9.24 7.20
N VAL A 559 -19.24 -9.78 7.79
CA VAL A 559 -19.24 -10.31 9.17
C VAL A 559 -18.17 -11.41 9.31
N GLU A 560 -18.07 -12.26 8.28
CA GLU A 560 -17.08 -13.32 8.12
C GLU A 560 -15.63 -12.82 8.13
N GLU A 561 -15.37 -11.61 7.64
CA GLU A 561 -14.04 -11.01 7.59
C GLU A 561 -13.59 -10.50 8.97
N TYR A 562 -14.51 -9.84 9.71
CA TYR A 562 -14.26 -9.45 11.09
C TYR A 562 -14.11 -10.68 12.02
N GLU A 563 -14.93 -11.72 11.83
CA GLU A 563 -14.80 -12.98 12.59
C GLU A 563 -13.47 -13.69 12.28
N ASN A 564 -13.00 -13.69 11.03
CA ASN A 564 -11.68 -14.23 10.70
C ASN A 564 -10.54 -13.39 11.27
N LEU A 565 -10.61 -12.06 11.25
CA LEU A 565 -9.60 -11.18 11.85
C LEU A 565 -9.49 -11.45 13.36
N TYR A 566 -10.63 -11.51 14.04
CA TYR A 566 -10.71 -11.83 15.46
C TYR A 566 -10.15 -13.22 15.76
N ALA A 567 -10.53 -14.23 14.96
CA ALA A 567 -10.03 -15.59 15.12
C ALA A 567 -8.53 -15.71 14.85
N LEU A 568 -7.96 -14.94 13.92
CA LEU A 568 -6.51 -14.94 13.65
C LEU A 568 -5.73 -14.29 14.80
N TRP A 569 -6.24 -13.16 15.31
CA TRP A 569 -5.70 -12.51 16.52
C TRP A 569 -5.75 -13.46 17.73
N GLU A 570 -6.90 -14.07 18.03
CA GLU A 570 -7.06 -15.03 19.13
C GLU A 570 -6.15 -16.26 18.98
N GLN A 571 -6.05 -16.83 17.77
CA GLN A 571 -5.17 -17.99 17.48
C GLN A 571 -3.68 -17.66 17.59
N SER A 572 -3.27 -16.39 17.38
CA SER A 572 -1.88 -15.99 17.60
C SER A 572 -1.48 -16.14 19.08
N GLY A 573 -2.43 -15.99 20.01
CA GLY A 573 -2.19 -15.95 21.45
C GLY A 573 -1.24 -14.83 21.86
N LEU A 574 -1.25 -13.70 21.14
CA LEU A 574 -0.58 -12.46 21.51
C LEU A 574 -1.38 -11.77 22.63
N SER A 575 -0.70 -11.13 23.57
CA SER A 575 -1.32 -10.38 24.67
C SER A 575 -1.73 -8.95 24.31
N ALA A 576 -1.13 -8.38 23.26
CA ALA A 576 -1.49 -7.07 22.73
C ALA A 576 -2.94 -7.09 22.17
N PRO A 577 -3.83 -6.20 22.61
CA PRO A 577 -5.12 -5.96 21.97
C PRO A 577 -4.99 -5.55 20.50
N PHE A 578 -6.07 -5.66 19.74
CA PHE A 578 -6.16 -5.12 18.39
C PHE A 578 -7.23 -4.02 18.34
N PHE A 579 -6.85 -2.79 18.05
CA PHE A 579 -7.74 -1.63 17.92
C PHE A 579 -7.81 -1.20 16.45
N MET A 580 -8.92 -0.58 16.03
CA MET A 580 -9.16 -0.23 14.62
C MET A 580 -9.90 1.09 14.44
N ALA A 581 -9.42 1.93 13.51
CA ALA A 581 -10.18 3.02 12.90
C ALA A 581 -11.03 2.46 11.73
N THR A 582 -11.86 3.31 11.11
CA THR A 582 -12.56 2.94 9.87
C THR A 582 -11.74 3.36 8.67
N GLY A 583 -11.56 2.48 7.69
CA GLY A 583 -11.24 2.86 6.32
C GLY A 583 -12.50 3.01 5.47
N ASN A 584 -12.39 2.76 4.18
CA ASN A 584 -13.53 2.76 3.27
C ASN A 584 -14.06 1.36 2.97
N HIS A 585 -13.27 0.31 3.16
CA HIS A 585 -13.74 -1.07 2.95
C HIS A 585 -14.70 -1.54 4.06
N GLU A 586 -14.64 -0.96 5.27
CA GLU A 586 -15.68 -1.13 6.30
C GLU A 586 -17.09 -0.70 5.81
N TRP A 587 -17.18 0.24 4.86
CA TRP A 587 -18.41 0.77 4.26
C TRP A 587 -18.83 0.09 2.96
N LYS A 588 -18.11 -0.95 2.55
CA LYS A 588 -18.41 -1.77 1.37
C LYS A 588 -19.34 -2.93 1.76
N ILE A 589 -20.04 -3.48 0.75
CA ILE A 589 -20.58 -4.85 0.76
C ILE A 589 -20.39 -5.46 -0.64
N GLY A 590 -19.29 -6.19 -0.80
CA GLY A 590 -19.10 -7.23 -1.82
C GLY A 590 -19.11 -6.82 -3.31
N ASP A 591 -19.27 -7.86 -4.13
CA ASP A 591 -19.03 -7.89 -5.59
C ASP A 591 -20.03 -7.08 -6.46
N ILE A 592 -20.91 -6.26 -5.87
CA ILE A 592 -21.96 -5.53 -6.59
C ILE A 592 -21.40 -4.19 -7.14
N ASP A 593 -20.73 -4.29 -8.30
CA ASP A 593 -20.22 -3.18 -9.14
C ASP A 593 -19.44 -2.09 -8.34
N ASN A 594 -18.62 -2.51 -7.36
CA ASN A 594 -17.84 -1.63 -6.46
C ASN A 594 -18.67 -0.53 -5.75
N SER A 595 -19.96 -0.80 -5.48
CA SER A 595 -20.84 0.19 -4.86
C SER A 595 -20.72 0.22 -3.32
N TYR A 596 -20.37 1.39 -2.79
CA TYR A 596 -20.57 1.71 -1.37
C TYR A 596 -22.06 1.64 -1.02
N THR A 597 -22.39 1.16 0.18
CA THR A 597 -23.79 0.86 0.46
C THR A 597 -24.61 2.12 0.70
N SER A 598 -25.90 2.05 0.35
CA SER A 598 -26.86 3.12 0.64
C SER A 598 -27.35 3.12 2.10
N ASP A 599 -26.77 2.29 2.97
CA ASP A 599 -27.26 1.97 4.32
C ASP A 599 -26.13 2.11 5.36
N TYR A 600 -25.52 3.30 5.38
CA TYR A 600 -24.43 3.67 6.29
C TYR A 600 -24.68 3.30 7.76
N GLU A 601 -25.91 3.49 8.24
CA GLU A 601 -26.26 3.19 9.64
C GLU A 601 -26.04 1.71 9.98
N ARG A 602 -26.37 0.79 9.07
CA ARG A 602 -26.10 -0.65 9.23
C ARG A 602 -24.60 -0.93 9.30
N GLU A 603 -23.80 -0.34 8.41
CA GLU A 603 -22.38 -0.67 8.34
C GLU A 603 -21.60 -0.05 9.53
N LYS A 604 -22.02 1.15 9.95
CA LYS A 604 -21.57 1.83 11.16
C LYS A 604 -21.91 1.00 12.41
N ASP A 605 -23.14 0.53 12.56
CA ASP A 605 -23.54 -0.31 13.71
C ASP A 605 -22.79 -1.66 13.71
N ARG A 606 -22.51 -2.23 12.52
CA ARG A 606 -21.65 -3.41 12.33
C ARG A 606 -20.21 -3.14 12.78
N PHE A 607 -19.60 -2.05 12.32
CA PHE A 607 -18.25 -1.64 12.74
C PHE A 607 -18.18 -1.42 14.26
N ILE A 608 -19.11 -0.65 14.83
CA ILE A 608 -19.20 -0.39 16.27
C ILE A 608 -19.30 -1.70 17.06
N THR A 609 -20.10 -2.67 16.58
CA THR A 609 -20.22 -4.00 17.20
C THR A 609 -18.88 -4.73 17.24
N TYR A 610 -18.08 -4.65 16.17
CA TYR A 610 -16.79 -5.32 16.09
C TYR A 610 -15.67 -4.59 16.84
N ALA A 611 -15.56 -3.26 16.72
CA ALA A 611 -14.66 -2.46 17.54
C ALA A 611 -14.91 -2.72 19.05
N ASN A 612 -16.18 -2.77 19.48
CA ASN A 612 -16.53 -3.13 20.86
C ASN A 612 -16.16 -4.59 21.22
N LYS A 613 -16.32 -5.55 20.31
CA LYS A 613 -15.88 -6.94 20.53
C LYS A 613 -14.37 -7.02 20.80
N PHE A 614 -13.57 -6.27 20.04
CA PHE A 614 -12.12 -6.21 20.23
C PHE A 614 -11.71 -5.43 21.49
N LEU A 615 -12.33 -4.28 21.80
CA LEU A 615 -12.12 -3.53 23.04
C LEU A 615 -12.38 -4.40 24.28
N ILE A 616 -13.51 -5.11 24.31
CA ILE A 616 -13.87 -6.02 25.41
C ILE A 616 -12.87 -7.18 25.51
N ALA A 617 -12.46 -7.78 24.39
CA ALA A 617 -11.48 -8.87 24.39
C ALA A 617 -10.07 -8.42 24.82
N GLY A 618 -9.74 -7.13 24.63
CA GLY A 618 -8.51 -6.50 25.11
C GLY A 618 -8.51 -6.05 26.57
N GLY A 619 -9.66 -6.12 27.28
CA GLY A 619 -9.80 -5.62 28.66
C GLY A 619 -10.08 -4.12 28.77
N TYR A 620 -10.70 -3.52 27.75
CA TYR A 620 -11.08 -2.11 27.68
C TYR A 620 -12.62 -1.96 27.70
N GLU A 621 -13.31 -2.69 28.58
CA GLU A 621 -14.78 -2.65 28.68
C GLU A 621 -15.35 -1.27 29.06
N GLU A 622 -14.53 -0.34 29.58
CA GLU A 622 -14.95 1.03 29.86
C GLU A 622 -14.83 1.99 28.67
N ASN A 623 -14.05 1.63 27.64
CA ASN A 623 -13.88 2.42 26.40
C ASN A 623 -14.87 2.03 25.29
N VAL A 624 -15.82 1.14 25.57
CA VAL A 624 -16.78 0.68 24.55
C VAL A 624 -17.61 1.83 23.98
N ILE A 625 -17.66 1.86 22.66
CA ILE A 625 -18.34 2.85 21.83
C ILE A 625 -19.85 2.79 22.11
N THR A 626 -20.34 3.78 22.85
CA THR A 626 -21.74 3.92 23.29
C THR A 626 -22.41 5.20 22.79
N ASN A 627 -21.64 6.08 22.14
CA ASN A 627 -22.09 7.36 21.56
C ASN A 627 -22.89 7.21 20.24
N GLY A 628 -22.92 6.01 19.64
CA GLY A 628 -23.57 5.74 18.34
C GLY A 628 -22.82 6.30 17.13
N LYS A 629 -21.53 6.64 17.30
CA LYS A 629 -20.61 7.17 16.28
C LYS A 629 -19.46 6.17 16.04
N PRO A 630 -18.87 6.13 14.84
CA PRO A 630 -17.76 5.22 14.54
C PRO A 630 -16.39 5.72 15.05
N TYR A 631 -16.26 6.98 15.46
CA TYR A 631 -15.04 7.54 16.05
C TYR A 631 -15.02 7.42 17.58
N TYR A 632 -13.84 7.19 18.15
CA TYR A 632 -13.62 6.96 19.57
C TYR A 632 -12.16 7.23 19.98
N ASP A 633 -11.90 7.28 21.28
CA ASP A 633 -10.57 7.45 21.84
C ASP A 633 -10.35 6.55 23.08
N LEU A 634 -9.09 6.24 23.36
CA LEU A 634 -8.69 5.62 24.63
C LEU A 634 -7.28 6.04 25.06
N TRP A 635 -6.99 5.85 26.34
CA TRP A 635 -5.68 6.10 26.94
C TRP A 635 -5.01 4.77 27.27
N VAL A 636 -3.75 4.59 26.84
CA VAL A 636 -2.95 3.39 27.13
C VAL A 636 -1.57 3.82 27.64
N ASN A 637 -1.19 3.36 28.83
CA ASN A 637 0.05 3.73 29.53
C ASN A 637 0.31 5.26 29.61
N GLY A 638 -0.75 6.07 29.70
CA GLY A 638 -0.66 7.52 29.79
C GLY A 638 -0.52 8.27 28.45
N PHE A 639 -0.56 7.57 27.31
CA PHE A 639 -0.64 8.16 25.98
C PHE A 639 -2.05 8.08 25.44
N HIS A 640 -2.43 9.03 24.58
CA HIS A 640 -3.77 9.16 24.01
C HIS A 640 -3.81 8.64 22.58
N TYR A 641 -4.81 7.81 22.26
CA TYR A 641 -5.00 7.20 20.95
C TYR A 641 -6.39 7.56 20.44
N ILE A 642 -6.45 8.29 19.32
CA ILE A 642 -7.68 8.87 18.78
C ILE A 642 -7.96 8.24 17.41
N PHE A 643 -9.12 7.62 17.26
CA PHE A 643 -9.54 6.90 16.06
C PHE A 643 -10.59 7.74 15.33
N LEU A 644 -10.19 8.35 14.22
CA LEU A 644 -11.09 9.10 13.35
C LEU A 644 -11.86 8.16 12.42
N ALA A 645 -13.05 8.59 12.01
CA ALA A 645 -13.91 7.77 11.16
C ALA A 645 -14.75 8.60 10.19
N SER A 646 -14.93 8.10 8.97
CA SER A 646 -15.74 8.77 7.95
C SER A 646 -17.23 8.65 8.29
N GLU A 647 -17.93 9.78 8.41
CA GLU A 647 -19.36 9.83 8.73
C GLU A 647 -20.27 9.68 7.49
N ALA A 648 -19.74 9.08 6.41
CA ALA A 648 -20.45 8.78 5.18
C ALA A 648 -19.88 7.53 4.49
N PRO A 649 -20.70 6.76 3.74
CA PRO A 649 -20.27 5.56 3.03
C PRO A 649 -19.63 5.96 1.68
N ILE A 650 -18.40 6.48 1.76
CA ILE A 650 -17.62 6.96 0.62
C ILE A 650 -16.13 6.62 0.82
N THR A 651 -15.34 6.65 -0.25
CA THR A 651 -13.88 6.43 -0.19
C THR A 651 -13.14 7.48 0.64
N HIS A 652 -13.64 8.72 0.68
CA HIS A 652 -13.00 9.84 1.38
C HIS A 652 -13.40 9.85 2.87
N ALA A 653 -12.56 10.44 3.73
CA ALA A 653 -12.94 10.79 5.09
C ALA A 653 -13.88 12.01 5.08
N TYR A 654 -15.13 11.85 5.53
CA TYR A 654 -15.98 12.97 5.90
C TYR A 654 -16.01 13.12 7.42
N PHE A 655 -15.59 14.29 7.91
CA PHE A 655 -15.74 14.67 9.31
C PHE A 655 -16.81 15.75 9.43
N SER A 656 -17.83 15.53 10.27
CA SER A 656 -18.77 16.59 10.63
C SER A 656 -18.11 17.67 11.49
N ASP A 657 -18.72 18.85 11.55
CA ASP A 657 -18.33 19.94 12.46
C ASP A 657 -18.28 19.45 13.93
N ALA A 658 -19.10 18.47 14.27
CA ALA A 658 -19.14 17.84 15.59
C ALA A 658 -17.95 16.88 15.85
N GLN A 659 -17.51 16.09 14.87
CA GLN A 659 -16.32 15.25 15.01
C GLN A 659 -15.04 16.09 15.06
N LEU A 660 -14.97 17.17 14.27
CA LEU A 660 -13.87 18.14 14.32
C LEU A 660 -13.79 18.85 15.67
N SER A 661 -14.94 19.25 16.22
CA SER A 661 -15.00 19.85 17.58
C SER A 661 -14.55 18.85 18.65
N TRP A 662 -15.05 17.61 18.60
CA TRP A 662 -14.64 16.52 19.50
C TRP A 662 -13.14 16.22 19.40
N LEU A 663 -12.55 16.20 18.21
CA LEU A 663 -11.11 16.02 18.03
C LEU A 663 -10.30 17.14 18.70
N ARG A 664 -10.70 18.41 18.51
CA ARG A 664 -10.03 19.57 19.12
C ARG A 664 -10.20 19.59 20.65
N GLU A 665 -11.33 19.12 21.18
CA GLU A 665 -11.51 18.87 22.62
C GLU A 665 -10.60 17.75 23.13
N LYS A 666 -10.47 16.66 22.37
CA LYS A 666 -9.67 15.49 22.75
C LYS A 666 -8.17 15.71 22.70
N LEU A 667 -7.64 16.40 21.69
CA LEU A 667 -6.23 16.80 21.65
C LEU A 667 -5.87 17.84 22.73
N ALA A 668 -6.87 18.46 23.37
CA ALA A 668 -6.68 19.34 24.53
C ALA A 668 -6.87 18.63 25.89
N GLU A 669 -7.30 17.35 25.91
CA GLU A 669 -7.52 16.58 27.14
C GLU A 669 -6.17 16.09 27.69
N ASP A 670 -5.79 16.55 28.88
CA ASP A 670 -4.48 16.28 29.53
C ASP A 670 -3.27 16.53 28.58
N ARG A 671 -3.36 17.56 27.73
CA ARG A 671 -2.31 17.91 26.76
C ARG A 671 -0.97 18.24 27.44
N ASP A 672 0.09 17.56 26.98
CA ASP A 672 1.49 17.83 27.31
C ASP A 672 2.31 17.77 26.01
N GLN A 673 3.08 18.82 25.72
CA GLN A 673 3.85 18.94 24.48
C GLN A 673 4.99 17.91 24.37
N ASN A 674 5.43 17.33 25.51
CA ASN A 674 6.41 16.26 25.55
C ASN A 674 5.79 14.85 25.47
N ARG A 675 4.46 14.74 25.37
CA ARG A 675 3.71 13.48 25.42
C ARG A 675 2.63 13.43 24.31
N PRO A 676 3.00 13.05 23.08
CA PRO A 676 2.15 13.23 21.92
C PRO A 676 0.92 12.30 21.92
N SER A 677 -0.18 12.80 21.37
CA SER A 677 -1.36 11.99 21.02
C SER A 677 -1.17 11.34 19.65
N PHE A 678 -1.55 10.07 19.53
CA PHE A 678 -1.50 9.30 18.29
C PHE A 678 -2.87 9.32 17.60
N ILE A 679 -2.94 9.90 16.40
CA ILE A 679 -4.16 10.02 15.60
C ILE A 679 -4.14 8.96 14.50
N LEU A 680 -5.14 8.08 14.50
CA LEU A 680 -5.35 7.05 13.48
C LEU A 680 -6.46 7.52 12.54
N LEU A 681 -6.12 7.73 11.26
CA LEU A 681 -7.04 8.14 10.20
C LEU A 681 -6.66 7.45 8.90
N HIS A 682 -7.55 6.66 8.33
CA HIS A 682 -7.27 5.92 7.11
C HIS A 682 -6.84 6.79 5.91
N GLN A 683 -7.64 7.77 5.50
CA GLN A 683 -7.38 8.57 4.30
C GLN A 683 -6.27 9.61 4.51
N GLN A 684 -5.32 9.66 3.58
CA GLN A 684 -4.20 10.59 3.59
C GLN A 684 -4.61 12.04 3.25
N LEU A 685 -3.77 12.99 3.70
CA LEU A 685 -3.84 14.42 3.37
C LEU A 685 -3.11 14.72 2.05
N TYR A 686 -3.69 15.56 1.19
CA TYR A 686 -3.12 15.88 -0.13
C TYR A 686 -1.74 16.56 -0.08
N ASN A 687 -0.80 16.04 -0.87
CA ASN A 687 0.59 16.49 -0.97
C ASN A 687 1.31 16.55 0.38
N VAL A 688 1.27 15.44 1.14
CA VAL A 688 1.91 15.32 2.47
C VAL A 688 2.80 14.07 2.57
N VAL A 689 2.33 12.91 2.09
CA VAL A 689 3.07 11.64 2.06
C VAL A 689 2.80 10.87 0.77
N ASP A 690 3.66 9.92 0.42
CA ASP A 690 3.49 9.06 -0.75
C ASP A 690 2.15 8.27 -0.68
N GLY A 691 1.46 8.24 -1.82
CA GLY A 691 0.03 7.96 -1.97
C GLY A 691 -0.77 9.22 -2.34
N ALA A 692 -0.57 10.31 -1.61
CA ALA A 692 -1.35 11.53 -1.72
C ALA A 692 -0.62 12.67 -2.45
N MET A 693 0.57 12.43 -3.01
CA MET A 693 1.28 13.44 -3.79
C MET A 693 0.51 13.81 -5.07
N PRO A 694 0.78 14.98 -5.69
CA PRO A 694 0.23 15.34 -6.98
C PRO A 694 0.36 14.19 -8.00
N ILE A 695 -0.68 14.02 -8.81
CA ILE A 695 -0.85 12.93 -9.80
C ILE A 695 -1.11 11.53 -9.19
N GLN A 696 -0.65 11.22 -7.98
CA GLN A 696 -0.96 9.94 -7.31
C GLN A 696 -2.46 9.86 -6.94
N ASP A 697 -3.08 10.98 -6.53
CA ASP A 697 -4.53 11.14 -6.32
C ASP A 697 -5.21 10.10 -5.37
N TRP A 698 -4.50 9.56 -4.36
CA TRP A 698 -5.09 8.82 -3.22
C TRP A 698 -5.30 9.71 -1.96
N ASP A 699 -5.37 11.03 -2.13
CA ASP A 699 -5.82 11.94 -1.08
C ASP A 699 -7.32 11.79 -0.81
N GLY A 700 -7.78 12.12 0.40
CA GLY A 700 -9.22 12.18 0.60
C GLY A 700 -9.74 12.60 1.96
N VAL A 701 -9.51 13.85 2.39
CA VAL A 701 -10.19 14.41 3.58
C VAL A 701 -11.16 15.54 3.20
N ILE A 702 -12.36 15.48 3.79
CA ILE A 702 -13.47 16.43 3.64
C ILE A 702 -13.90 16.84 5.05
N ALA A 703 -13.31 17.93 5.54
CA ALA A 703 -13.50 18.43 6.90
C ALA A 703 -14.60 19.51 6.96
N GLY A 704 -15.72 19.19 7.59
CA GLY A 704 -16.81 20.11 7.93
C GLY A 704 -18.07 19.94 7.07
N ASP A 705 -19.23 20.17 7.68
CA ASP A 705 -20.56 19.95 7.10
C ASP A 705 -20.75 20.76 5.80
N ALA A 706 -20.30 22.03 5.81
CA ALA A 706 -20.36 22.92 4.66
C ALA A 706 -19.46 22.47 3.50
N ASN A 707 -18.27 21.93 3.81
CA ASN A 707 -17.33 21.42 2.82
C ASN A 707 -17.84 20.13 2.17
N TYR A 708 -18.44 19.23 2.95
CA TYR A 708 -19.09 18.02 2.41
C TYR A 708 -20.31 18.35 1.55
N ALA A 709 -21.14 19.32 1.96
CA ALA A 709 -22.23 19.82 1.11
C ALA A 709 -21.70 20.41 -0.21
N ALA A 710 -20.61 21.17 -0.17
CA ALA A 710 -19.96 21.74 -1.35
C ALA A 710 -19.40 20.66 -2.28
N TRP A 711 -18.55 19.75 -1.79
CA TRP A 711 -17.99 18.62 -2.55
C TRP A 711 -19.11 17.79 -3.21
N LYS A 712 -20.12 17.39 -2.43
CA LYS A 712 -21.27 16.61 -2.90
C LYS A 712 -22.12 17.33 -3.96
N SER A 713 -22.16 18.67 -3.92
CA SER A 713 -22.84 19.48 -4.94
C SER A 713 -22.02 19.68 -6.22
N SER A 714 -20.69 19.55 -6.15
CA SER A 714 -19.77 19.81 -7.28
C SER A 714 -19.84 18.72 -8.37
N GLY A 715 -20.14 17.48 -7.98
CA GLY A 715 -20.03 16.31 -8.86
C GLY A 715 -18.57 15.93 -9.21
N VAL A 716 -17.58 16.60 -8.65
CA VAL A 716 -16.16 16.28 -8.79
C VAL A 716 -15.78 15.27 -7.71
N TRP A 717 -15.18 14.16 -8.12
CA TRP A 717 -14.76 13.12 -7.19
C TRP A 717 -13.54 13.53 -6.35
N LYS A 718 -12.46 13.96 -7.01
CA LYS A 718 -11.16 14.24 -6.40
C LYS A 718 -11.19 15.49 -5.51
N THR A 719 -10.63 15.40 -4.30
CA THR A 719 -10.57 16.51 -3.34
C THR A 719 -9.38 17.45 -3.55
N ARG A 720 -8.17 16.93 -3.79
CA ARG A 720 -6.92 17.68 -4.00
C ARG A 720 -6.69 18.78 -2.96
N GLY A 721 -6.85 18.41 -1.69
CA GLY A 721 -6.67 19.32 -0.54
C GLY A 721 -7.74 20.39 -0.33
N LEU A 722 -8.67 20.59 -1.27
CA LEU A 722 -9.62 21.73 -1.27
C LEU A 722 -10.56 21.78 -0.06
N TYR A 723 -10.80 20.64 0.60
CA TYR A 723 -11.79 20.48 1.67
C TYR A 723 -11.15 20.12 3.03
N GLU A 724 -9.83 20.13 3.13
CA GLU A 724 -9.09 19.67 4.32
C GLU A 724 -8.86 20.76 5.37
N GLY A 725 -9.02 22.03 4.99
CA GLY A 725 -8.61 23.21 5.77
C GLY A 725 -8.94 23.17 7.27
N PRO A 726 -10.20 22.90 7.69
CA PRO A 726 -10.57 22.85 9.11
C PRO A 726 -9.88 21.75 9.92
N PHE A 727 -9.51 20.62 9.30
CA PHE A 727 -8.77 19.54 9.97
C PHE A 727 -7.28 19.87 10.04
N ARG A 728 -6.71 20.43 8.97
CA ARG A 728 -5.34 20.99 8.96
C ARG A 728 -5.14 22.10 10.01
N GLU A 729 -6.12 23.00 10.16
CA GLU A 729 -6.15 24.02 11.21
C GLU A 729 -6.07 23.37 12.61
N ILE A 730 -6.88 22.35 12.90
CA ILE A 730 -6.81 21.62 14.17
C ILE A 730 -5.43 21.01 14.38
N LEU A 731 -4.88 20.27 13.40
CA LEU A 731 -3.56 19.67 13.56
C LEU A 731 -2.45 20.72 13.81
N SER A 732 -2.57 21.92 13.23
CA SER A 732 -1.62 23.01 13.47
C SER A 732 -1.70 23.64 14.88
N ASP A 733 -2.80 23.45 15.62
CA ASP A 733 -2.88 23.80 17.05
C ASP A 733 -2.11 22.79 17.94
N PHE A 734 -1.87 21.58 17.44
CA PHE A 734 -1.26 20.45 18.17
C PHE A 734 -0.06 19.87 17.38
N PRO A 735 1.02 20.64 17.16
CA PRO A 735 2.17 20.22 16.35
C PRO A 735 2.94 19.00 16.91
N GLU A 736 2.73 18.66 18.19
CA GLU A 736 3.24 17.43 18.81
C GLU A 736 2.46 16.17 18.38
N ALA A 737 1.20 16.30 17.94
CA ALA A 737 0.35 15.16 17.61
C ALA A 737 0.85 14.43 16.36
N MET A 738 0.81 13.09 16.39
CA MET A 738 1.33 12.23 15.33
C MET A 738 0.19 11.60 14.54
N LEU A 739 0.10 11.90 13.24
CA LEU A 739 -0.95 11.41 12.35
C LEU A 739 -0.46 10.23 11.52
N PHE A 740 -1.14 9.09 11.62
CA PHE A 740 -0.85 7.88 10.84
C PHE A 740 -2.01 7.54 9.91
N SER A 741 -1.71 7.39 8.62
CA SER A 741 -2.70 7.11 7.56
C SER A 741 -2.26 6.00 6.62
N GLY A 742 -3.24 5.25 6.10
CA GLY A 742 -3.06 4.15 5.15
C GLY A 742 -3.63 4.50 3.78
N HIS A 743 -4.62 3.72 3.31
CA HIS A 743 -5.45 3.95 2.11
C HIS A 743 -4.75 3.84 0.75
N SER A 744 -3.53 4.38 0.66
CA SER A 744 -2.69 4.37 -0.54
C SER A 744 -2.00 3.03 -0.81
N HIS A 745 -1.97 2.15 0.19
CA HIS A 745 -1.16 0.93 0.24
C HIS A 745 0.36 1.17 0.03
N TRP A 746 0.86 2.41 0.15
CA TRP A 746 2.17 2.77 -0.38
C TRP A 746 3.34 2.17 0.42
N ASP A 747 4.36 1.69 -0.30
CA ASP A 747 5.49 0.95 0.24
C ASP A 747 6.42 1.88 1.02
N MET A 748 6.67 1.54 2.29
CA MET A 748 7.54 2.28 3.22
C MET A 748 9.04 2.34 2.81
N THR A 749 9.43 1.75 1.67
CA THR A 749 10.74 1.98 1.04
C THR A 749 10.74 3.12 0.00
N ASP A 750 9.58 3.68 -0.34
CA ASP A 750 9.45 4.91 -1.12
C ASP A 750 9.77 6.14 -0.24
N ARG A 751 10.05 7.29 -0.88
CA ARG A 751 10.89 8.35 -0.29
C ARG A 751 10.16 9.28 0.68
N HIS A 752 8.88 9.58 0.44
CA HIS A 752 8.09 10.57 1.20
C HIS A 752 7.12 9.86 2.17
N ASN A 753 7.64 8.86 2.88
CA ASN A 753 6.85 8.05 3.81
C ASN A 753 6.57 8.77 5.15
N ILE A 754 7.23 9.90 5.39
CA ILE A 754 6.92 10.93 6.38
C ILE A 754 6.85 12.30 5.68
N TYR A 755 6.03 13.22 6.19
CA TYR A 755 6.05 14.62 5.80
C TYR A 755 7.38 15.31 6.14
N ASP A 756 7.93 16.09 5.20
CA ASP A 756 9.13 16.91 5.36
C ASP A 756 8.77 18.39 5.09
N PRO A 757 8.75 19.27 6.12
CA PRO A 757 8.44 20.69 5.95
C PRO A 757 9.61 21.52 5.39
N ASP A 758 10.85 21.04 5.49
CA ASP A 758 12.05 21.70 4.93
C ASP A 758 12.19 21.41 3.42
N ASN A 759 11.64 20.28 2.95
CA ASN A 759 11.68 19.84 1.56
C ASN A 759 10.27 19.50 0.98
N PRO A 760 9.33 20.48 0.93
CA PRO A 760 7.96 20.24 0.48
C PRO A 760 7.88 19.87 -1.01
N THR A 761 7.20 18.77 -1.29
CA THR A 761 6.94 18.23 -2.64
C THR A 761 6.17 19.20 -3.54
N ASP A 762 6.44 19.10 -4.85
CA ASP A 762 6.33 20.22 -5.81
C ASP A 762 5.15 21.19 -5.57
N ILE A 763 5.51 22.35 -5.01
CA ILE A 763 4.60 23.42 -4.63
C ILE A 763 3.79 24.02 -5.78
N ASN A 764 4.08 23.68 -7.04
CA ASN A 764 3.33 24.19 -8.19
C ASN A 764 1.88 23.67 -8.22
N ASP A 765 1.66 22.38 -7.90
CA ASP A 765 0.35 21.69 -8.00
C ASP A 765 -0.48 21.73 -6.71
N ASN A 766 0.03 22.36 -5.64
CA ASN A 766 -0.75 22.61 -4.42
C ASN A 766 -2.00 23.47 -4.70
N PRO A 767 -3.13 23.21 -4.01
CA PRO A 767 -4.34 24.01 -4.17
C PRO A 767 -4.09 25.47 -3.83
N ARG A 768 -4.73 26.38 -4.59
CA ARG A 768 -4.52 27.83 -4.47
C ARG A 768 -5.83 28.57 -4.28
N ASP A 769 -5.77 29.68 -3.56
CA ASP A 769 -6.90 30.58 -3.40
C ASP A 769 -7.26 31.28 -4.74
N GLY A 770 -8.38 31.99 -4.77
CA GLY A 770 -8.80 32.79 -5.94
C GLY A 770 -7.90 34.00 -6.25
N GLN A 771 -6.74 34.12 -5.61
CA GLN A 771 -5.72 35.15 -5.82
C GLN A 771 -4.37 34.53 -6.26
N GLY A 772 -4.20 33.21 -6.18
CA GLY A 772 -3.01 32.45 -6.58
C GLY A 772 -2.08 32.02 -5.44
N ASN A 773 -2.43 32.35 -4.18
CA ASN A 773 -1.64 31.98 -3.00
C ASN A 773 -1.84 30.50 -2.66
N LEU A 774 -0.81 29.85 -2.11
CA LEU A 774 -0.89 28.46 -1.63
C LEU A 774 -1.91 28.33 -0.49
N LEU A 775 -2.67 27.23 -0.50
CA LEU A 775 -3.54 26.84 0.59
C LEU A 775 -2.85 25.78 1.48
N TYR A 776 -2.84 26.03 2.78
CA TYR A 776 -2.57 25.05 3.85
C TYR A 776 -1.18 24.39 3.92
N THR A 777 -0.17 24.89 3.21
CA THR A 777 1.22 24.39 3.30
C THR A 777 1.93 24.71 4.62
N GLU A 778 1.39 25.64 5.41
CA GLU A 778 1.92 26.06 6.72
C GLU A 778 1.08 25.51 7.89
N LEU A 779 0.10 24.62 7.63
CA LEU A 779 -0.90 24.14 8.60
C LEU A 779 -0.87 22.61 8.70
N LEU A 780 0.26 22.06 9.13
CA LEU A 780 0.43 20.62 9.38
C LEU A 780 1.17 20.42 10.71
N PRO A 781 0.98 19.26 11.38
CA PRO A 781 1.84 18.89 12.50
C PRO A 781 3.19 18.41 11.94
N ASN A 782 4.23 18.39 12.77
CA ASN A 782 5.58 18.01 12.32
C ASN A 782 5.68 16.53 11.88
N TYR A 783 4.68 15.71 12.23
CA TYR A 783 4.76 14.25 12.19
C TYR A 783 3.50 13.63 11.54
N VAL A 784 3.49 13.55 10.21
CA VAL A 784 2.47 12.84 9.43
C VAL A 784 3.13 11.67 8.69
N PHE A 785 2.56 10.47 8.80
CA PHE A 785 3.14 9.22 8.30
C PHE A 785 2.20 8.48 7.36
N ASN A 786 2.75 7.99 6.24
CA ASN A 786 2.15 6.87 5.52
C ASN A 786 2.40 5.58 6.30
N THR A 787 1.38 4.72 6.36
CA THR A 787 1.41 3.38 6.95
C THR A 787 1.10 2.40 5.85
N ALA A 788 2.11 1.62 5.45
CA ALA A 788 1.95 0.63 4.41
C ALA A 788 0.91 -0.45 4.78
N SER A 789 0.40 -1.11 3.75
CA SER A 789 -0.58 -2.18 3.89
C SER A 789 0.03 -3.50 4.35
N VAL A 790 -0.68 -4.18 5.25
CA VAL A 790 -0.41 -5.57 5.63
C VAL A 790 -0.88 -6.53 4.52
N ALA A 791 -1.93 -6.19 3.78
CA ALA A 791 -2.51 -7.02 2.72
C ALA A 791 -1.68 -7.09 1.43
N TYR A 792 -1.31 -5.94 0.83
CA TYR A 792 -0.53 -5.84 -0.42
C TYR A 792 -0.02 -4.41 -0.65
N LEU A 793 1.12 -4.23 -1.32
CA LEU A 793 1.76 -2.91 -1.45
C LEU A 793 1.67 -2.28 -2.84
N VAL A 794 1.73 -0.95 -2.86
CA VAL A 794 1.87 -0.05 -4.02
C VAL A 794 3.20 0.69 -3.92
N SER A 795 3.91 0.95 -5.03
CA SER A 795 5.17 1.72 -5.02
C SER A 795 5.32 2.55 -6.30
N GLY A 796 5.83 3.77 -6.16
CA GLY A 796 6.16 4.72 -7.24
C GLY A 796 7.59 4.60 -7.76
N VAL A 797 8.30 3.52 -7.42
CA VAL A 797 9.74 3.30 -7.69
C VAL A 797 10.21 3.56 -9.14
N ASN A 798 9.34 3.68 -10.14
CA ASN A 798 9.74 3.94 -11.53
C ASN A 798 9.56 5.38 -12.04
N ASP A 799 8.90 6.32 -11.34
CA ASP A 799 8.56 7.60 -11.98
C ASP A 799 8.46 8.89 -11.13
N GLU A 800 8.30 9.99 -11.87
CA GLU A 800 8.02 11.36 -11.41
C GLU A 800 6.63 11.80 -11.92
N ALA A 801 5.74 10.83 -12.17
CA ALA A 801 4.44 11.01 -12.82
C ALA A 801 3.29 10.18 -12.20
N GLY A 802 3.51 9.56 -11.03
CA GLY A 802 2.47 8.98 -10.17
C GLY A 802 2.06 7.54 -10.50
N LEU A 803 2.96 6.72 -11.05
CA LEU A 803 2.59 5.46 -11.71
C LEU A 803 3.03 4.21 -10.92
N SER A 804 2.06 3.67 -10.18
CA SER A 804 2.16 2.51 -9.28
C SER A 804 2.63 1.20 -9.93
N TYR A 805 3.81 0.73 -9.51
CA TYR A 805 4.16 -0.69 -9.51
C TYR A 805 3.72 -1.32 -8.20
N SER A 806 2.79 -2.27 -8.26
CA SER A 806 2.27 -2.94 -7.06
C SER A 806 3.15 -4.11 -6.62
N ASN A 807 3.77 -3.97 -5.44
CA ASN A 807 4.57 -4.99 -4.79
C ASN A 807 3.66 -5.98 -4.02
N TRP A 808 2.92 -6.80 -4.77
CA TRP A 808 2.04 -7.87 -4.26
C TRP A 808 2.76 -8.96 -3.44
N SER A 809 4.08 -8.86 -3.22
CA SER A 809 4.91 -9.86 -2.53
C SER A 809 5.16 -9.57 -1.04
N SER A 810 5.09 -8.30 -0.65
CA SER A 810 5.43 -7.79 0.69
C SER A 810 4.20 -7.47 1.56
N SER A 811 4.44 -7.19 2.85
CA SER A 811 3.47 -6.83 3.89
C SER A 811 4.21 -5.99 4.95
N LYS A 812 3.77 -4.76 5.24
CA LYS A 812 4.56 -3.80 6.05
C LYS A 812 3.72 -3.06 7.11
N GLY A 813 4.39 -2.46 8.09
CA GLY A 813 3.81 -1.66 9.18
C GLY A 813 4.89 -1.13 10.15
N TYR A 814 4.50 -0.44 11.23
CA TYR A 814 5.42 0.17 12.20
C TYR A 814 5.46 -0.55 13.55
N TYR A 815 6.65 -0.54 14.16
CA TYR A 815 6.84 -0.63 15.61
C TYR A 815 7.13 0.77 16.15
N ILE A 816 6.35 1.21 17.13
CA ILE A 816 6.56 2.46 17.85
C ILE A 816 7.15 2.11 19.22
N ARG A 817 8.20 2.83 19.64
CA ARG A 817 8.80 2.73 20.98
C ARG A 817 8.97 4.12 21.55
N VAL A 818 8.32 4.39 22.69
CA VAL A 818 8.42 5.66 23.40
C VAL A 818 9.36 5.48 24.59
N TYR A 819 10.45 6.24 24.58
CA TYR A 819 11.41 6.35 25.67
C TYR A 819 11.27 7.72 26.36
N GLU A 820 11.93 7.93 27.49
CA GLU A 820 11.90 9.21 28.23
C GLU A 820 12.33 10.42 27.38
N ASN A 821 13.32 10.25 26.50
CA ASN A 821 13.94 11.36 25.77
C ASN A 821 13.60 11.37 24.26
N CYS A 822 13.01 10.29 23.72
CA CYS A 822 12.73 10.18 22.29
C CYS A 822 11.67 9.11 21.95
N ILE A 823 11.07 9.25 20.77
CA ILE A 823 10.22 8.23 20.14
C ILE A 823 10.97 7.64 18.94
N GLU A 824 11.06 6.32 18.88
CA GLU A 824 11.56 5.58 17.71
C GLU A 824 10.38 4.95 16.96
N ILE A 825 10.28 5.26 15.66
CA ILE A 825 9.22 4.82 14.75
C ILE A 825 9.89 3.96 13.68
N TRP A 826 9.77 2.64 13.76
CA TRP A 826 10.55 1.70 12.95
C TRP A 826 9.64 0.85 12.04
N GLY A 827 9.75 1.08 10.74
CA GLY A 827 9.11 0.27 9.72
C GLY A 827 9.63 -1.17 9.68
N ARG A 828 8.72 -2.13 9.46
CA ARG A 828 8.97 -3.57 9.40
C ARG A 828 8.35 -4.15 8.14
N ASP A 829 9.04 -5.09 7.50
CA ASP A 829 8.50 -6.01 6.52
C ASP A 829 8.23 -7.37 7.18
N PHE A 830 6.96 -7.68 7.39
CA PHE A 830 6.49 -8.91 8.05
C PHE A 830 6.65 -10.16 7.16
N SER A 831 6.89 -9.98 5.85
CA SER A 831 7.06 -11.10 4.90
C SER A 831 8.49 -11.61 4.86
N THR A 832 9.46 -10.73 5.09
CA THR A 832 10.91 -11.02 5.13
C THR A 832 11.49 -11.06 6.54
N ALA A 833 10.75 -10.55 7.54
CA ALA A 833 11.20 -10.32 8.91
C ALA A 833 12.40 -9.35 9.01
N GLN A 834 12.40 -8.31 8.14
CA GLN A 834 13.41 -7.26 8.09
C GLN A 834 12.87 -5.90 8.54
N TRP A 835 13.74 -5.02 9.03
CA TRP A 835 13.46 -3.60 9.26
C TRP A 835 13.57 -2.81 7.95
N VAL A 836 12.82 -1.71 7.83
CA VAL A 836 12.70 -0.88 6.63
C VAL A 836 13.37 0.48 6.87
N PRO A 837 14.64 0.70 6.46
CA PRO A 837 15.41 1.86 6.89
C PRO A 837 14.82 3.23 6.51
N ASN A 838 14.20 3.35 5.33
CA ASN A 838 13.58 4.61 4.89
C ASN A 838 12.31 4.98 5.68
N ALA A 839 11.85 4.07 6.54
CA ALA A 839 10.78 4.24 7.51
C ALA A 839 11.25 4.01 8.96
N MET A 840 12.54 4.18 9.23
CA MET A 840 13.08 4.22 10.59
C MET A 840 13.39 5.66 10.98
N TYR A 841 12.57 6.23 11.84
CA TYR A 841 12.69 7.60 12.32
C TYR A 841 12.98 7.66 13.83
N ARG A 842 13.68 8.71 14.26
CA ARG A 842 13.72 9.11 15.68
C ARG A 842 13.31 10.56 15.83
N ILE A 843 12.37 10.79 16.75
CA ILE A 843 11.87 12.09 17.14
C ILE A 843 12.36 12.35 18.56
N GLY A 844 13.08 13.45 18.77
CA GLY A 844 13.43 13.89 20.12
C GLY A 844 12.18 14.42 20.83
N LEU A 845 12.02 14.06 22.10
CA LEU A 845 11.10 14.77 23.00
C LEU A 845 11.87 15.94 23.60
N ASP A 846 11.30 17.14 23.59
CA ASP A 846 12.07 18.36 23.83
C ASP A 846 12.27 18.65 25.32
N LEU A 847 13.16 17.87 25.95
CA LEU A 847 13.66 18.15 27.29
C LEU A 847 14.50 19.46 27.36
N SER A 848 14.83 20.09 26.22
CA SER A 848 15.43 21.43 26.20
C SER A 848 14.40 22.57 26.31
N SER A 849 13.10 22.25 26.28
CA SER A 849 12.00 23.09 26.79
C SER A 849 12.00 23.26 28.33
N CYS A 850 13.17 23.09 28.97
CA CYS A 850 13.49 23.78 30.22
C CYS A 850 13.35 25.29 29.99
N ASP A 851 12.15 25.84 30.25
CA ASP A 851 11.90 27.27 30.08
C ASP A 851 12.76 28.07 31.07
N HIS A 852 13.83 28.66 30.53
CA HIS A 852 14.76 29.48 31.30
C HIS A 852 14.17 30.86 31.65
N ALA A 853 12.91 31.15 31.29
CA ALA A 853 12.17 32.29 31.79
C ALA A 853 11.82 32.15 33.29
N ASN A 854 12.67 32.72 34.14
CA ASN A 854 12.37 33.07 35.54
C ASN A 854 12.13 31.91 36.51
N THR A 855 13.00 30.89 36.53
CA THR A 855 13.17 30.10 37.76
C THR A 855 13.92 30.95 38.81
N ALA A 856 13.26 31.27 39.93
CA ALA A 856 13.78 32.21 40.94
C ALA A 856 14.89 31.64 41.85
N ASP A 857 15.55 30.57 41.43
CA ASP A 857 16.62 29.88 42.17
C ASP A 857 18.00 30.39 41.71
N CYS A 858 18.85 30.80 42.66
CA CYS A 858 20.19 31.33 42.37
C CYS A 858 21.22 30.25 41.97
N ALA A 859 20.79 29.24 41.22
CA ALA A 859 21.63 28.17 40.70
C ALA A 859 22.19 28.55 39.33
N CYS A 860 23.47 28.88 39.26
CA CYS A 860 24.18 29.18 38.01
C CYS A 860 24.44 27.95 37.11
N VAL A 861 23.85 26.80 37.44
CA VAL A 861 23.83 25.57 36.64
C VAL A 861 22.43 24.95 36.77
N CYS A 862 21.76 24.69 35.65
CA CYS A 862 20.49 23.98 35.63
C CYS A 862 20.69 22.53 36.11
N LYS A 863 19.79 22.01 36.95
CA LYS A 863 19.93 20.65 37.51
C LYS A 863 19.50 19.56 36.54
N ASP A 864 18.65 19.92 35.58
CA ASP A 864 17.93 18.98 34.74
C ASP A 864 18.61 18.81 33.36
N CYS A 865 19.14 19.90 32.76
CA CYS A 865 19.97 19.84 31.54
C CYS A 865 21.49 20.04 31.77
N GLY A 866 21.91 20.61 32.91
CA GLY A 866 23.32 20.87 33.22
C GLY A 866 23.94 22.16 32.64
N ASP A 867 23.17 22.97 31.90
CA ASP A 867 23.68 24.20 31.29
C ASP A 867 23.97 25.33 32.30
N THR A 868 24.91 26.20 31.94
CA THR A 868 25.35 27.34 32.77
C THR A 868 24.49 28.58 32.50
N LEU A 869 23.67 28.98 33.46
CA LEU A 869 22.72 30.08 33.29
C LEU A 869 23.36 31.43 33.58
N THR A 870 23.21 32.39 32.67
CA THR A 870 23.37 33.81 32.96
C THR A 870 22.17 34.30 33.76
N PRO A 871 22.34 34.82 34.99
CA PRO A 871 21.22 35.37 35.75
C PRO A 871 20.57 36.55 35.00
N SER A 872 19.24 36.61 34.98
CA SER A 872 18.49 37.81 34.59
C SER A 872 18.81 38.99 35.50
N GLU A 873 18.70 40.23 35.00
CA GLU A 873 18.97 41.42 35.82
C GLU A 873 17.91 41.65 36.92
N ASP A 874 16.73 41.03 36.79
CA ASP A 874 15.67 40.97 37.81
C ASP A 874 15.52 39.55 38.40
N HIS A 875 15.50 39.46 39.74
CA HIS A 875 15.02 38.29 40.50
C HIS A 875 14.08 38.80 41.62
N ASP A 876 12.82 38.35 41.67
CA ASP A 876 11.87 38.85 42.67
C ASP A 876 12.18 38.33 44.09
N THR A 877 12.74 39.21 44.93
CA THR A 877 12.93 38.90 46.36
C THR A 877 11.58 38.91 47.09
N ASN A 878 11.06 37.72 47.39
CA ASN A 878 9.78 37.45 48.07
C ASN A 878 9.62 38.06 49.50
N TYR A 879 10.54 38.92 49.94
CA TYR A 879 10.54 39.65 51.20
C TYR A 879 10.88 41.14 50.95
N ALA A 880 9.86 41.97 50.72
CA ALA A 880 10.00 43.40 50.39
C ALA A 880 10.43 44.30 51.58
N CYS A 881 11.47 43.86 52.31
CA CYS A 881 12.12 44.53 53.44
C CYS A 881 13.62 44.17 53.58
N ASP A 882 14.13 43.16 52.85
CA ASP A 882 15.56 42.90 52.76
C ASP A 882 16.21 43.77 51.66
N THR A 883 17.45 44.19 51.86
CA THR A 883 18.21 45.01 50.88
C THR A 883 19.25 44.22 50.08
N HIS A 884 19.40 42.93 50.41
CA HIS A 884 20.36 42.01 49.80
C HIS A 884 19.70 40.63 49.68
N CYS A 885 19.99 39.91 48.60
CA CYS A 885 19.47 38.56 48.37
C CYS A 885 20.03 37.57 49.40
N LYS A 886 19.16 36.80 50.06
CA LYS A 886 19.55 35.83 51.11
C LYS A 886 20.26 34.58 50.58
N ASN A 887 20.21 34.32 49.27
CA ASN A 887 20.85 33.15 48.65
C ASN A 887 22.26 33.46 48.12
N CYS A 888 22.47 34.60 47.46
CA CYS A 888 23.78 34.97 46.88
C CYS A 888 24.52 36.10 47.62
N GLY A 889 23.82 36.94 48.41
CA GLY A 889 24.40 38.05 49.17
C GLY A 889 24.49 39.40 48.45
N GLU A 890 24.19 39.45 47.14
CA GLU A 890 24.22 40.69 46.35
C GLU A 890 23.08 41.66 46.69
N ALA A 891 23.30 42.95 46.45
CA ALA A 891 22.32 44.01 46.73
C ALA A 891 21.21 44.09 45.67
N VAL A 892 20.00 44.48 46.09
CA VAL A 892 18.81 44.59 45.22
C VAL A 892 18.06 45.91 45.44
N GLU A 893 17.39 46.43 44.40
CA GLU A 893 16.40 47.50 44.58
C GLU A 893 15.14 46.92 45.24
N HIS A 894 14.54 47.65 46.19
CA HIS A 894 13.41 47.15 46.98
C HIS A 894 12.12 47.95 46.74
N ALA A 895 10.99 47.24 46.72
CA ALA A 895 9.67 47.84 46.61
C ALA A 895 9.29 48.72 47.82
N ALA A 896 8.26 49.56 47.64
CA ALA A 896 7.74 50.43 48.70
C ALA A 896 7.04 49.66 49.84
N HIS A 897 7.26 50.08 51.09
CA HIS A 897 6.66 49.43 52.25
C HIS A 897 5.13 49.51 52.26
N THR A 898 4.48 48.36 52.40
CA THR A 898 3.01 48.22 52.46
C THR A 898 2.54 47.62 53.79
N GLY A 899 1.32 47.96 54.22
CA GLY A 899 0.69 47.45 55.44
C GLY A 899 -0.04 46.12 55.24
N GLU A 900 -0.26 45.37 56.31
CA GLU A 900 -0.94 44.05 56.25
C GLU A 900 -2.42 44.20 55.88
N LYS A 901 -3.03 45.31 56.33
CA LYS A 901 -4.42 45.70 56.13
C LYS A 901 -4.42 47.17 55.71
N ILE A 902 -5.48 47.63 55.05
CA ILE A 902 -5.53 48.97 54.44
C ILE A 902 -5.57 50.10 55.52
N CYS A 903 -5.65 49.76 56.80
CA CYS A 903 -5.49 50.65 57.96
C CYS A 903 -4.20 50.42 58.77
N SER A 904 -3.32 49.48 58.40
CA SER A 904 -2.10 49.16 59.16
C SER A 904 -1.11 50.33 59.18
N THR A 905 -0.81 50.84 60.37
CA THR A 905 0.21 51.89 60.60
C THR A 905 1.65 51.36 60.62
N THR A 906 1.86 50.06 60.43
CA THR A 906 3.17 49.39 60.36
C THR A 906 3.26 48.49 59.13
N CYS A 907 4.46 48.31 58.59
CA CYS A 907 4.68 47.45 57.43
C CYS A 907 4.34 45.97 57.72
N LYS A 908 3.74 45.27 56.74
CA LYS A 908 3.21 43.90 56.87
C LYS A 908 4.23 42.83 57.26
N TYR A 909 5.52 43.10 57.01
CA TYR A 909 6.63 42.21 57.36
C TYR A 909 7.29 42.55 58.72
N ASN A 910 6.70 43.46 59.52
CA ASN A 910 7.21 43.87 60.84
C ASN A 910 8.67 44.39 60.89
N CYS A 911 9.18 44.95 59.78
CA CYS A 911 10.53 45.52 59.68
C CYS A 911 10.79 46.78 60.53
N GLY A 912 9.76 47.33 61.20
CA GLY A 912 9.83 48.53 62.01
C GLY A 912 9.39 49.83 61.32
N THR A 913 9.22 49.83 59.99
CA THR A 913 8.73 51.01 59.26
C THR A 913 7.27 51.35 59.60
N VAL A 914 7.02 52.62 59.91
CA VAL A 914 5.70 53.20 60.20
C VAL A 914 5.11 53.84 58.94
N LEU A 915 3.81 53.66 58.72
CA LEU A 915 3.07 54.08 57.52
C LEU A 915 2.08 55.21 57.81
N SER A 916 1.86 56.11 56.84
CA SER A 916 0.94 57.25 56.95
C SER A 916 -0.39 56.97 56.22
N ASN A 917 -1.49 56.86 56.96
CA ASN A 917 -2.81 56.45 56.44
C ASN A 917 -3.67 57.62 55.92
N THR A 918 -4.37 57.42 54.79
CA THR A 918 -5.85 57.57 54.60
C THR A 918 -6.23 57.62 53.11
N PRO A 919 -7.48 57.26 52.72
CA PRO A 919 -8.42 56.26 53.25
C PRO A 919 -8.52 55.09 52.21
N ALA A 920 -9.53 54.23 52.04
CA ALA A 920 -10.77 53.81 52.74
C ALA A 920 -10.95 52.28 52.47
N HIS A 921 -11.85 51.56 53.15
CA HIS A 921 -12.03 50.10 52.91
C HIS A 921 -13.32 49.50 53.51
N ASN A 922 -13.82 48.44 52.86
CA ASN A 922 -15.07 47.73 53.21
C ASN A 922 -14.82 46.43 53.99
N ILE A 923 -15.85 45.89 54.66
CA ILE A 923 -15.81 44.65 55.46
C ILE A 923 -17.00 43.75 55.06
N ALA A 924 -16.78 42.44 54.99
CA ALA A 924 -17.78 41.45 54.59
C ALA A 924 -18.38 40.70 55.81
N THR A 925 -19.47 41.23 56.36
CA THR A 925 -20.29 40.61 57.43
C THR A 925 -21.77 41.00 57.28
N PRO A 926 -22.73 40.20 57.76
CA PRO A 926 -24.13 40.29 57.33
C PRO A 926 -24.94 41.42 58.01
N CYS A 927 -25.59 42.25 57.19
CA CYS A 927 -26.75 43.13 57.46
C CYS A 927 -26.78 44.13 58.65
N THR A 928 -26.07 43.95 59.77
CA THR A 928 -26.34 44.72 61.01
C THR A 928 -25.27 45.73 61.42
N ASP A 929 -24.01 45.48 61.08
CA ASP A 929 -22.88 46.21 61.65
C ASP A 929 -22.38 47.29 60.68
N THR A 930 -22.37 48.55 61.14
CA THR A 930 -22.08 49.74 60.33
C THR A 930 -20.77 50.46 60.70
N VAL A 931 -19.96 49.86 61.59
CA VAL A 931 -18.71 50.45 62.12
C VAL A 931 -17.59 49.41 62.10
N CYS A 932 -16.39 49.81 61.68
CA CYS A 932 -15.21 48.96 61.61
C CYS A 932 -14.63 48.70 63.02
N PRO A 933 -14.49 47.44 63.47
CA PRO A 933 -13.93 47.13 64.79
C PRO A 933 -12.41 47.34 64.91
N VAL A 934 -11.72 47.70 63.81
CA VAL A 934 -10.25 47.92 63.79
C VAL A 934 -9.89 49.41 63.87
N CYS A 935 -10.67 50.30 63.24
CA CYS A 935 -10.42 51.75 63.24
C CYS A 935 -11.57 52.59 63.82
N ASN A 936 -12.70 51.97 64.20
CA ASN A 936 -13.88 52.62 64.78
C ASN A 936 -14.58 53.67 63.88
N GLU A 937 -14.37 53.61 62.56
CA GLU A 937 -15.02 54.45 61.55
C GLU A 937 -16.20 53.73 60.86
N MET A 938 -17.10 54.51 60.25
CA MET A 938 -18.33 54.01 59.60
C MET A 938 -18.05 53.33 58.24
N VAL A 939 -18.78 52.26 57.90
CA VAL A 939 -18.51 51.39 56.73
C VAL A 939 -19.77 51.09 55.91
N ILE A 940 -19.61 50.88 54.59
CA ILE A 940 -20.66 50.48 53.65
C ILE A 940 -20.64 48.94 53.48
N PRO A 941 -21.75 48.20 53.72
CA PRO A 941 -21.82 46.75 53.52
C PRO A 941 -21.86 46.33 52.05
N VAL A 942 -21.33 45.13 51.72
CA VAL A 942 -21.34 44.56 50.35
C VAL A 942 -21.62 43.05 50.37
N ALA A 943 -22.41 42.59 49.38
CA ALA A 943 -22.75 41.20 49.02
C ALA A 943 -23.67 40.39 49.97
N HIS A 944 -24.79 39.91 49.41
CA HIS A 944 -25.75 38.98 50.02
C HIS A 944 -26.34 38.08 48.91
N THR A 945 -26.76 36.84 49.20
CA THR A 945 -27.25 35.89 48.19
C THR A 945 -28.78 35.79 48.11
N GLY A 946 -29.28 35.37 46.93
CA GLY A 946 -30.70 35.20 46.61
C GLY A 946 -31.22 33.78 46.82
N LYS A 947 -32.56 33.62 46.86
CA LYS A 947 -33.22 32.32 47.14
C LYS A 947 -33.11 31.28 46.02
N LYS A 948 -32.77 31.73 44.82
CA LYS A 948 -32.31 30.98 43.63
C LYS A 948 -31.32 31.87 42.87
N ALA A 949 -30.50 31.30 41.99
CA ALA A 949 -29.45 32.03 41.26
C ALA A 949 -29.93 33.25 40.45
N CYS A 950 -31.21 33.29 40.06
CA CYS A 950 -31.86 34.37 39.32
C CYS A 950 -32.84 35.22 40.15
N SER A 951 -32.83 35.14 41.49
CA SER A 951 -33.74 35.93 42.35
C SER A 951 -33.22 37.33 42.66
N THR A 952 -34.05 38.35 42.44
CA THR A 952 -33.81 39.77 42.78
C THR A 952 -34.07 40.11 44.25
N ILE A 953 -34.47 39.14 45.08
CA ILE A 953 -34.84 39.32 46.50
C ILE A 953 -33.97 38.41 47.39
N CYS A 954 -33.42 38.99 48.46
CA CYS A 954 -32.59 38.32 49.46
C CYS A 954 -33.31 37.17 50.19
N ILE A 955 -32.56 36.11 50.57
CA ILE A 955 -33.12 34.95 51.29
C ILE A 955 -33.86 35.33 52.59
N TYR A 956 -33.42 36.41 53.25
CA TYR A 956 -33.99 36.94 54.49
C TYR A 956 -35.06 38.03 54.28
N GLY A 957 -35.38 38.39 53.02
CA GLY A 957 -36.51 39.26 52.70
C GLY A 957 -36.35 40.75 53.01
N CYS A 958 -35.12 41.28 53.07
CA CYS A 958 -34.91 42.73 53.08
C CYS A 958 -35.28 43.35 51.72
N GLU A 959 -35.78 44.59 51.72
CA GLU A 959 -36.24 45.33 50.53
C GLU A 959 -35.09 45.90 49.67
N ILE A 960 -33.86 45.39 49.85
CA ILE A 960 -32.68 45.79 49.08
C ILE A 960 -32.61 44.90 47.83
N PRO A 961 -32.66 45.46 46.60
CA PRO A 961 -32.61 44.67 45.37
C PRO A 961 -31.28 43.91 45.24
N LEU A 962 -31.36 42.64 44.83
CA LEU A 962 -30.20 41.85 44.42
C LEU A 962 -29.96 41.95 42.92
N ILE A 963 -28.68 42.03 42.55
CA ILE A 963 -28.19 41.78 41.19
C ILE A 963 -27.98 40.26 41.05
N PRO A 964 -28.60 39.57 40.08
CA PRO A 964 -28.40 38.14 39.87
C PRO A 964 -26.94 37.77 39.57
N THR A 965 -26.43 36.72 40.20
CA THR A 965 -25.01 36.31 40.08
C THR A 965 -24.76 35.22 39.04
N GLN A 966 -25.79 34.76 38.33
CA GLN A 966 -25.65 34.01 37.09
C GLN A 966 -26.25 34.81 35.94
N ASN A 967 -25.38 35.25 35.03
CA ASN A 967 -25.77 35.89 33.78
C ASN A 967 -26.73 34.98 32.99
N HIS A 968 -27.63 35.57 32.22
CA HIS A 968 -28.62 34.81 31.42
C HIS A 968 -28.03 34.23 30.11
N ILE A 969 -26.78 33.79 30.18
CA ILE A 969 -25.97 33.28 29.08
C ILE A 969 -26.13 31.76 29.05
N GLY A 970 -26.92 31.28 28.09
CA GLY A 970 -26.61 30.01 27.45
C GLY A 970 -25.76 30.34 26.23
N LEU A 971 -24.54 29.83 26.16
CA LEU A 971 -23.79 29.80 24.91
C LEU A 971 -24.70 29.17 23.84
N HIS A 972 -24.75 29.79 22.65
CA HIS A 972 -25.56 29.36 21.49
C HIS A 972 -27.11 29.55 21.56
N ASP A 973 -27.71 30.27 22.54
CA ASP A 973 -29.17 30.59 22.53
C ASP A 973 -29.49 32.03 22.13
N CYS A 974 -29.77 32.25 20.84
CA CYS A 974 -30.14 33.56 20.25
C CYS A 974 -31.50 34.14 20.72
N SER A 975 -32.20 33.52 21.69
CA SER A 975 -33.43 34.05 22.26
C SER A 975 -33.19 35.33 23.09
N VAL A 976 -33.91 36.41 22.79
CA VAL A 976 -33.84 37.69 23.52
C VAL A 976 -34.54 37.68 24.89
N VAL A 977 -35.20 36.57 25.26
CA VAL A 977 -35.93 36.42 26.53
C VAL A 977 -35.48 35.16 27.26
N CYS A 978 -35.37 35.20 28.58
CA CYS A 978 -34.96 34.07 29.42
C CYS A 978 -36.11 33.10 29.69
N LYS A 979 -36.01 31.86 29.17
CA LYS A 979 -37.04 30.82 29.26
C LYS A 979 -37.40 30.38 30.70
N ASN A 980 -36.53 30.66 31.69
CA ASN A 980 -36.72 30.28 33.10
C ASN A 980 -37.37 31.35 33.99
N CYS A 981 -37.43 32.62 33.57
CA CYS A 981 -38.04 33.70 34.36
C CYS A 981 -38.96 34.65 33.55
N GLY A 982 -38.92 34.61 32.22
CA GLY A 982 -39.75 35.46 31.35
C GLY A 982 -39.22 36.88 31.12
N GLU A 983 -38.15 37.28 31.81
CA GLU A 983 -37.55 38.62 31.67
C GLU A 983 -36.64 38.73 30.43
N PRO A 984 -36.46 39.94 29.86
CA PRO A 984 -35.53 40.18 28.76
C PRO A 984 -34.08 39.88 29.16
N LYS A 985 -33.29 39.32 28.24
CA LYS A 985 -31.84 39.32 28.37
C LYS A 985 -31.30 40.73 28.08
N LEU A 986 -30.23 41.14 28.76
CA LEU A 986 -29.48 42.33 28.36
C LEU A 986 -28.82 42.05 26.99
N PRO A 987 -28.80 43.03 26.06
CA PRO A 987 -28.09 42.87 24.79
C PRO A 987 -26.58 42.84 25.05
N GLU A 988 -25.91 41.82 24.52
CA GLU A 988 -24.46 41.68 24.59
C GLU A 988 -23.78 42.66 23.63
N SER A 989 -22.63 43.22 24.01
CA SER A 989 -21.93 44.24 23.22
C SER A 989 -20.95 43.68 22.18
N ALA A 990 -20.78 42.36 22.12
CA ALA A 990 -20.04 41.65 21.09
C ALA A 990 -20.70 40.30 20.79
N HIS A 991 -20.98 40.02 19.52
CA HIS A 991 -21.17 38.63 19.08
C HIS A 991 -19.79 38.04 18.82
N SER A 992 -19.38 37.02 19.57
CA SER A 992 -18.14 36.27 19.30
C SER A 992 -18.31 35.41 18.03
N ILE A 993 -17.93 35.95 16.87
CA ILE A 993 -17.82 35.17 15.63
C ILE A 993 -16.48 34.43 15.67
N ASN A 994 -16.50 33.10 15.56
CA ASN A 994 -15.31 32.25 15.60
C ASN A 994 -14.63 32.13 14.22
N VAL A 995 -14.53 33.24 13.49
CA VAL A 995 -13.91 33.33 12.15
C VAL A 995 -13.09 34.62 12.08
N TYR A 996 -11.80 34.49 11.75
CA TYR A 996 -10.85 35.60 11.87
C TYR A 996 -10.92 36.60 10.70
N CYS A 997 -10.97 37.89 11.05
CA CYS A 997 -10.68 39.05 10.19
C CYS A 997 -11.48 39.28 8.89
N ARG A 998 -12.28 38.34 8.37
CA ARG A 998 -13.01 38.49 7.08
C ARG A 998 -14.53 38.66 7.20
N ASP A 999 -15.18 37.98 8.14
CA ASP A 999 -16.64 37.99 8.23
C ASP A 999 -17.19 39.18 9.03
N THR A 1000 -18.13 39.91 8.43
CA THR A 1000 -18.83 41.04 9.06
C THR A 1000 -20.21 40.67 9.60
N ALA A 1001 -20.64 39.40 9.56
CA ALA A 1001 -21.98 38.99 9.96
C ALA A 1001 -22.04 37.59 10.59
N CYS A 1002 -22.90 37.41 11.61
CA CYS A 1002 -23.06 36.14 12.31
C CYS A 1002 -23.89 35.13 11.50
N TYR A 1003 -23.35 33.93 11.25
CA TYR A 1003 -23.98 32.90 10.42
C TYR A 1003 -25.33 32.38 10.94
N LEU A 1004 -25.59 32.44 12.25
CA LEU A 1004 -26.83 31.96 12.88
C LEU A 1004 -27.99 32.96 12.82
N CYS A 1005 -27.73 34.26 12.67
CA CYS A 1005 -28.77 35.30 12.77
C CYS A 1005 -28.67 36.46 11.76
N GLY A 1006 -27.61 36.52 10.95
CA GLY A 1006 -27.39 37.56 9.94
C GLY A 1006 -27.02 38.95 10.49
N ALA A 1007 -26.88 39.11 11.81
CA ALA A 1007 -26.55 40.40 12.42
C ALA A 1007 -25.11 40.83 12.10
N THR A 1008 -24.95 42.09 11.68
CA THR A 1008 -23.67 42.68 11.27
C THR A 1008 -22.85 43.17 12.47
N VAL A 1009 -21.54 42.93 12.49
CA VAL A 1009 -20.60 43.37 13.54
C VAL A 1009 -19.28 43.87 12.96
N ASN A 1010 -18.51 44.60 13.77
CA ASN A 1010 -17.15 45.01 13.42
C ASN A 1010 -16.18 43.83 13.61
N PRO A 1011 -15.30 43.52 12.63
CA PRO A 1011 -14.28 42.49 12.79
C PRO A 1011 -13.17 42.92 13.77
N LEU A 1012 -12.44 41.93 14.31
CA LEU A 1012 -11.30 42.16 15.18
C LEU A 1012 -10.12 42.81 14.44
N PRO A 1013 -9.23 43.54 15.14
CA PRO A 1013 -8.00 44.08 14.55
C PRO A 1013 -7.10 43.00 13.96
N HIS A 1014 -6.37 43.33 12.90
CA HIS A 1014 -5.35 42.43 12.35
C HIS A 1014 -4.14 42.33 13.30
N VAL A 1015 -3.64 41.11 13.49
CA VAL A 1015 -2.50 40.79 14.37
C VAL A 1015 -1.50 39.95 13.56
N GLY A 1016 -0.20 40.21 13.71
CA GLY A 1016 0.84 39.42 13.05
C GLY A 1016 0.95 38.01 13.64
N ALA A 1017 1.47 37.05 12.87
CA ALA A 1017 1.81 35.72 13.41
C ALA A 1017 2.98 35.83 14.41
N TYR A 1018 3.97 36.64 14.05
CA TYR A 1018 5.18 36.93 14.82
C TYR A 1018 5.38 38.44 14.93
N ALA A 1019 6.22 38.88 15.87
CA ALA A 1019 6.49 40.31 16.10
C ALA A 1019 7.10 41.04 14.88
N CYS A 1020 7.67 40.31 13.93
CA CYS A 1020 8.22 40.84 12.67
C CYS A 1020 7.32 40.57 11.44
N SER A 1021 6.09 40.07 11.61
CA SER A 1021 5.15 39.83 10.51
C SER A 1021 4.50 41.13 9.99
N THR A 1022 4.62 41.39 8.68
CA THR A 1022 3.87 42.44 7.97
C THR A 1022 2.48 41.98 7.50
N VAL A 1023 2.15 40.70 7.65
CA VAL A 1023 0.91 40.07 7.20
C VAL A 1023 0.14 39.55 8.42
N CYS A 1024 -1.19 39.66 8.39
CA CYS A 1024 -2.06 39.12 9.44
C CYS A 1024 -1.91 37.59 9.58
N LYS A 1025 -1.81 37.10 10.83
CA LYS A 1025 -1.69 35.67 11.21
C LYS A 1025 -2.70 34.76 10.50
N TYR A 1026 -3.88 35.29 10.21
CA TYR A 1026 -5.03 34.53 9.70
C TYR A 1026 -5.21 34.68 8.18
N GLY A 1027 -4.14 34.95 7.42
CA GLY A 1027 -4.12 34.95 5.95
C GLY A 1027 -5.07 35.96 5.26
N CYS A 1028 -5.71 36.86 6.01
CA CYS A 1028 -6.89 37.58 5.53
C CYS A 1028 -6.62 38.61 4.41
N GLY A 1029 -5.36 38.95 4.15
CA GLY A 1029 -4.92 40.03 3.26
C GLY A 1029 -4.73 41.39 3.96
N GLY A 1030 -4.98 41.47 5.27
CA GLY A 1030 -4.71 42.64 6.09
C GLY A 1030 -3.22 42.84 6.36
N VAL A 1031 -2.72 44.05 6.10
CA VAL A 1031 -1.34 44.46 6.42
C VAL A 1031 -1.25 44.82 7.90
N VAL A 1032 -0.23 44.27 8.57
CA VAL A 1032 0.10 44.56 9.98
C VAL A 1032 1.38 45.38 10.02
N THR A 1033 1.49 46.29 10.99
CA THR A 1033 2.77 46.97 11.28
C THR A 1033 3.59 46.08 12.20
N PRO A 1034 4.76 45.57 11.79
CA PRO A 1034 5.60 44.75 12.66
C PRO A 1034 6.10 45.58 13.85
N THR A 1035 6.22 44.94 15.01
CA THR A 1035 6.69 45.52 16.28
C THR A 1035 8.19 45.29 16.52
N SER A 1036 8.85 44.52 15.66
CA SER A 1036 10.29 44.22 15.65
C SER A 1036 10.78 44.01 14.21
N GLU A 1037 12.09 44.14 14.00
CA GLU A 1037 12.73 43.76 12.74
C GLU A 1037 12.92 42.23 12.66
N HIS A 1038 13.27 41.70 11.48
CA HIS A 1038 13.56 40.28 11.32
C HIS A 1038 14.95 39.94 11.85
N ASP A 1039 15.05 38.92 12.71
CA ASP A 1039 16.32 38.41 13.22
C ASP A 1039 16.89 37.35 12.28
N TYR A 1040 17.70 37.78 11.32
CA TYR A 1040 18.24 36.93 10.26
C TYR A 1040 19.54 36.22 10.66
N GLY A 1041 19.61 34.91 10.39
CA GLY A 1041 20.84 34.13 10.47
C GLY A 1041 21.89 34.53 9.41
N ALA A 1042 23.03 33.84 9.41
CA ALA A 1042 24.07 34.05 8.41
C ALA A 1042 23.62 33.66 6.99
N TRP A 1043 24.19 34.30 5.97
CA TRP A 1043 23.91 33.98 4.56
C TRP A 1043 24.50 32.63 4.13
N GLU A 1044 23.64 31.75 3.66
CA GLU A 1044 23.94 30.43 3.10
C GLU A 1044 24.03 30.50 1.57
N SER A 1045 25.08 29.96 0.96
CA SER A 1045 25.20 29.90 -0.50
C SER A 1045 24.29 28.81 -1.10
N VAL A 1046 23.18 29.21 -1.71
CA VAL A 1046 22.28 28.34 -2.49
C VAL A 1046 22.95 27.91 -3.80
N LYS A 1047 23.73 28.80 -4.40
CA LYS A 1047 24.46 28.56 -5.64
C LYS A 1047 25.75 29.39 -5.64
N LEU A 1048 26.90 28.73 -5.72
CA LEU A 1048 28.17 29.45 -5.81
C LEU A 1048 28.30 30.19 -7.16
N PRO A 1049 28.76 31.45 -7.18
CA PRO A 1049 29.05 32.16 -8.42
C PRO A 1049 30.24 31.52 -9.15
N THR A 1050 30.27 31.64 -10.47
CA THR A 1050 31.40 31.19 -11.32
C THR A 1050 31.97 32.39 -12.08
N ALA A 1051 33.06 32.19 -12.83
CA ALA A 1051 33.65 33.25 -13.65
C ALA A 1051 32.70 33.84 -14.72
N THR A 1052 31.61 33.13 -15.07
CA THR A 1052 30.65 33.55 -16.11
C THR A 1052 29.18 33.52 -15.70
N THR A 1053 28.84 33.04 -14.49
CA THR A 1053 27.45 32.97 -14.00
C THR A 1053 27.32 33.50 -12.59
N SER A 1054 26.24 34.23 -12.32
CA SER A 1054 25.87 34.63 -10.97
C SER A 1054 25.57 33.43 -10.08
N GLY A 1055 25.85 33.62 -8.79
CA GLY A 1055 25.41 32.77 -7.70
C GLY A 1055 24.13 33.28 -7.06
N GLU A 1056 23.71 32.61 -6.00
CA GLU A 1056 22.59 32.98 -5.15
C GLU A 1056 22.92 32.59 -3.70
N GLN A 1057 22.59 33.45 -2.75
CA GLN A 1057 22.61 33.16 -1.32
C GLN A 1057 21.24 33.42 -0.70
N LYS A 1058 20.93 32.73 0.40
CA LYS A 1058 19.70 32.92 1.19
C LYS A 1058 20.05 33.18 2.66
N HIS A 1059 19.19 33.87 3.39
CA HIS A 1059 19.21 33.86 4.87
C HIS A 1059 17.79 33.73 5.41
N THR A 1060 17.65 33.15 6.60
CA THR A 1060 16.35 32.81 7.20
C THR A 1060 16.19 33.55 8.53
N CYS A 1061 15.00 34.13 8.75
CA CYS A 1061 14.66 34.76 10.03
C CYS A 1061 14.45 33.67 11.10
N ALA A 1062 15.20 33.70 12.20
CA ALA A 1062 15.09 32.73 13.29
C ALA A 1062 13.72 32.77 14.00
N VAL A 1063 13.04 33.94 13.96
CA VAL A 1063 11.78 34.20 14.69
C VAL A 1063 10.52 33.95 13.86
N CYS A 1064 10.60 33.97 12.52
CA CYS A 1064 9.42 33.80 11.65
C CYS A 1064 9.67 33.03 10.34
N HIS A 1065 10.85 32.42 10.21
CA HIS A 1065 11.28 31.55 9.09
C HIS A 1065 11.17 32.13 7.66
N LYS A 1066 10.81 33.41 7.52
CA LYS A 1066 10.89 34.16 6.27
C LYS A 1066 12.31 34.10 5.72
N VAL A 1067 12.44 33.63 4.48
CA VAL A 1067 13.70 33.58 3.73
C VAL A 1067 13.82 34.82 2.85
N GLU A 1068 14.98 35.45 2.82
CA GLU A 1068 15.36 36.38 1.75
C GLU A 1068 16.50 35.80 0.91
N LYS A 1069 16.60 36.26 -0.34
CA LYS A 1069 17.59 35.79 -1.33
C LYS A 1069 18.32 36.95 -1.98
N GLU A 1070 19.62 36.80 -2.19
CA GLU A 1070 20.47 37.75 -2.90
C GLU A 1070 21.23 37.07 -4.05
N THR A 1071 21.24 37.70 -5.22
CA THR A 1071 21.98 37.21 -6.40
C THR A 1071 23.44 37.69 -6.35
N LEU A 1072 24.37 36.77 -6.09
CA LEU A 1072 25.81 37.05 -6.08
C LEU A 1072 26.33 37.27 -7.52
N PRO A 1073 27.12 38.31 -7.80
CA PRO A 1073 27.68 38.54 -9.14
C PRO A 1073 28.68 37.44 -9.54
N PRO A 1074 28.94 37.23 -10.85
CA PRO A 1074 30.00 36.34 -11.32
C PRO A 1074 31.37 36.72 -10.74
N ILE A 1075 32.23 35.73 -10.48
CA ILE A 1075 33.59 35.94 -9.94
C ILE A 1075 34.47 36.57 -11.02
N SER A 1076 34.77 37.86 -10.91
CA SER A 1076 35.75 38.50 -11.79
C SER A 1076 37.17 38.01 -11.48
N GLU A 1077 37.87 37.43 -12.46
CA GLU A 1077 39.29 37.11 -12.36
C GLU A 1077 40.15 38.37 -12.21
N ASN A 1078 40.35 38.87 -10.98
CA ASN A 1078 41.49 39.73 -10.59
C ASN A 1078 41.54 39.97 -9.07
N THR A 1079 41.98 38.96 -8.31
CA THR A 1079 42.98 39.16 -7.24
C THR A 1079 43.59 37.81 -6.86
N THR A 1080 44.91 37.70 -6.97
CA THR A 1080 45.66 36.63 -6.31
C THR A 1080 46.03 37.08 -4.90
N ASP A 1081 45.66 36.31 -3.88
CA ASP A 1081 46.46 36.24 -2.67
C ASP A 1081 46.33 34.88 -1.98
N THR A 1082 47.42 34.42 -1.39
CA THR A 1082 47.52 33.08 -0.77
C THR A 1082 47.01 33.10 0.67
N PRO A 1083 46.34 32.04 1.15
CA PRO A 1083 45.89 31.96 2.53
C PRO A 1083 47.08 31.94 3.49
N ASN A 1084 47.08 32.84 4.48
CA ASN A 1084 48.02 32.85 5.58
C ASN A 1084 47.24 32.92 6.90
N ALA A 1085 47.60 32.09 7.87
CA ALA A 1085 46.85 31.95 9.11
C ALA A 1085 47.26 33.02 10.13
N ASN A 1086 46.28 33.57 10.88
CA ASN A 1086 46.35 33.69 12.34
C ASN A 1086 45.05 34.25 12.97
N ASN A 1087 44.90 33.97 14.26
CA ASN A 1087 43.81 34.36 15.16
C ASN A 1087 43.45 35.87 15.16
N GLY A 1088 42.23 36.19 15.58
CA GLY A 1088 42.03 37.33 16.48
C GLY A 1088 40.77 38.19 16.30
N THR A 1089 39.74 37.90 17.09
CA THR A 1089 38.89 38.85 17.86
C THR A 1089 38.81 40.35 17.49
N GLN A 1090 37.55 40.82 17.54
CA GLN A 1090 37.04 42.08 18.12
C GLN A 1090 36.62 43.28 17.24
N THR A 1091 35.48 43.83 17.66
CA THR A 1091 34.99 45.23 17.58
C THR A 1091 34.85 45.88 16.20
N GLY A 1092 33.58 46.02 15.80
CA GLY A 1092 33.15 47.02 14.83
C GLY A 1092 33.11 48.46 15.35
N ALA A 1093 32.72 49.39 14.48
CA ALA A 1093 32.14 50.70 14.77
C ALA A 1093 31.89 51.50 13.47
N THR A 1094 30.62 51.91 13.27
CA THR A 1094 30.17 53.23 12.77
C THR A 1094 30.57 53.76 11.38
N ASP A 1095 29.51 54.04 10.61
CA ASP A 1095 29.21 55.33 9.94
C ASP A 1095 29.77 55.73 8.56
N GLN A 1096 28.80 56.21 7.73
CA GLN A 1096 28.88 57.35 6.81
C GLN A 1096 29.76 57.25 5.54
N LYS A 1097 29.45 57.92 4.41
CA LYS A 1097 28.16 58.37 3.82
C LYS A 1097 28.43 58.91 2.40
N ASP A 1098 27.37 59.06 1.59
CA ASP A 1098 27.25 59.96 0.42
C ASP A 1098 28.20 59.76 -0.79
N GLY A 1099 27.80 60.25 -1.98
CA GLY A 1099 28.77 60.72 -2.99
C GLY A 1099 28.61 60.25 -4.45
N ASN A 1100 27.58 60.72 -5.16
CA ASN A 1100 27.50 60.63 -6.63
C ASN A 1100 28.73 61.23 -7.36
N ILE A 1101 29.18 60.61 -8.46
CA ILE A 1101 29.72 61.16 -9.73
C ILE A 1101 30.11 59.96 -10.63
N GLY A 1102 29.90 59.92 -11.95
CA GLY A 1102 29.26 60.85 -12.89
C GLY A 1102 29.78 60.66 -14.33
N LEU A 1103 29.07 61.20 -15.33
CA LEU A 1103 29.42 61.21 -16.78
C LEU A 1103 29.30 59.85 -17.53
N VAL A 1104 28.93 59.73 -18.83
CA VAL A 1104 27.88 60.25 -19.75
C VAL A 1104 28.30 59.91 -21.20
N ILE A 1105 27.39 60.02 -22.19
CA ILE A 1105 27.53 59.74 -23.65
C ILE A 1105 27.33 58.25 -24.05
N GLY A 1106 26.42 57.89 -24.97
CA GLY A 1106 25.32 58.68 -25.56
C GLY A 1106 24.62 58.15 -26.82
N ILE A 1107 23.28 58.15 -26.79
CA ILE A 1107 22.28 58.44 -27.87
C ILE A 1107 22.13 57.47 -29.07
N VAL A 1108 20.88 57.42 -29.59
CA VAL A 1108 20.34 56.84 -30.86
C VAL A 1108 19.81 55.40 -30.72
N LEU A 1109 18.53 55.17 -30.41
CA LEU A 1109 17.27 55.38 -31.18
C LEU A 1109 17.12 54.51 -32.43
N GLY A 1110 16.05 53.68 -32.47
CA GLY A 1110 15.74 52.83 -33.63
C GLY A 1110 14.57 51.86 -33.40
N ALA A 1111 13.38 52.37 -33.06
CA ALA A 1111 12.16 51.54 -32.95
C ALA A 1111 11.43 51.40 -34.30
N VAL A 1112 10.74 50.27 -34.52
CA VAL A 1112 9.43 50.13 -35.18
C VAL A 1112 9.01 48.65 -35.14
N ALA A 1113 7.71 48.38 -34.94
CA ALA A 1113 7.12 47.04 -34.96
C ALA A 1113 6.39 46.76 -36.30
N VAL A 1114 5.91 45.52 -36.52
CA VAL A 1114 4.56 45.18 -37.05
C VAL A 1114 4.49 43.73 -37.58
N LEU A 1115 3.55 42.96 -37.00
CA LEU A 1115 2.72 41.85 -37.53
C LEU A 1115 3.22 40.94 -38.69
N GLY A 1116 3.10 39.62 -38.48
CA GLY A 1116 2.10 38.85 -39.24
C GLY A 1116 2.53 37.58 -40.00
N GLY A 1117 1.92 36.44 -39.64
CA GLY A 1117 1.30 35.52 -40.63
C GLY A 1117 2.07 34.29 -41.16
N ALA A 1118 1.77 33.12 -40.58
CA ALA A 1118 1.59 31.79 -41.21
C ALA A 1118 2.49 31.29 -42.38
N GLY A 1119 3.03 30.06 -42.28
CA GLY A 1119 3.64 29.35 -43.41
C GLY A 1119 4.11 27.90 -43.13
N PHE A 1120 3.42 26.92 -43.72
CA PHE A 1120 3.64 25.46 -43.59
C PHE A 1120 5.04 24.94 -44.03
N ALA A 1121 5.67 24.14 -43.15
CA ALA A 1121 6.04 22.72 -43.34
C ALA A 1121 7.23 22.22 -44.24
N VAL A 1122 7.77 21.07 -43.77
CA VAL A 1122 8.53 19.99 -44.46
C VAL A 1122 10.09 20.06 -44.59
N TYR A 1123 10.69 18.95 -44.15
CA TYR A 1123 12.05 18.39 -44.29
C TYR A 1123 12.74 18.61 -45.68
N TRP A 1124 14.08 18.53 -45.84
CA TRP A 1124 14.88 17.29 -45.67
C TRP A 1124 16.44 17.51 -45.69
N PHE A 1125 17.14 16.79 -44.81
CA PHE A 1125 18.53 16.23 -44.89
C PHE A 1125 19.80 17.04 -45.28
N VAL A 1126 20.75 17.06 -44.32
CA VAL A 1126 22.15 16.52 -44.39
C VAL A 1126 23.10 16.93 -45.54
N ILE A 1127 24.27 17.52 -45.17
CA ILE A 1127 25.61 16.99 -45.50
C ILE A 1127 26.72 17.54 -44.56
N LYS A 1128 27.85 16.83 -44.45
CA LYS A 1128 28.84 16.88 -43.36
C LYS A 1128 30.27 17.25 -43.83
N LYS A 1129 30.83 18.38 -43.37
CA LYS A 1129 32.29 18.72 -43.25
C LYS A 1129 32.44 20.09 -42.55
N ARG A 1130 33.17 20.34 -41.46
CA ARG A 1130 34.46 19.86 -40.87
C ARG A 1130 35.69 20.67 -41.33
N LYS A 1131 36.43 21.18 -40.33
CA LYS A 1131 37.65 22.04 -40.33
C LYS A 1131 37.38 23.56 -40.36
N THR A 1132 38.14 24.37 -39.64
CA THR A 1132 39.31 24.05 -38.79
C THR A 1132 38.93 23.56 -37.41
#